data_AF-A0A817QFM7-F1
#
_entry.id   AF-A0A817QFM7-F1
#
_cell.length_a   1.000
_cell.length_b   1.000
_cell.length_c   1.000
_cell.angle_alpha   90.00
_cell.angle_beta   90.00
_cell.angle_gamma   90.00
#
_symmetry.space_group_name_H-M   'P 1'
#
loop_
_entity.id
_entity.type
_entity.pdbx_description
1 polymer ?
#
loop_
_entity_poly.entity_id
_entity_poly.type
_entity_poly.pdbx_seq_one_letter_code
_entity_poly.pdbx_strand_id
1 'polypeptide(L)'
;MLKEIIRKCLLDYQKKSSGSLETKIDELILKLVDIFKYQAGVLNEFGHNSFRFIHRTFQEYLAAKSIIIRYGSEQSEDIIYHNIHNKIDIPNWRVPLSMTFGILSKSAEHSLLFSNIIRRLLKDEKALSNMQSSTLLVPFVIIDSLNDMQFSFKDTEHELIRKLADMLLSDYENMSGFSRLKEHQEMIQSYFLKLKRKYDNTMTDWFIEKINHEDDVAACANIIYHLKWYNRKFHEIFLKNLHNDSRIWNWPIDSILRFYSNEIKDEAVLTQLKFKNTINKNPEIIKIIINSKAWLPLITALYGGYKNYKTQSSISEYYEIAQFLELSSIERAPFTFYYQEIWDRDDAAYSMAVYLDTKVTKKLWTEKPIFDKNDIYKESFLTNKILELLQEEKSTTELIEDLRKQINNQKLSRSEKVEVSIALIVLGDFDFINALIEEGEEIFIKSFRNRIEQLIDILKDPIARWSLNFSEYLLEIYNGMKANPLLYDINFLHYCRIYLSIIANSGGLPIDTRILAEAVDNVEDKYSLYAEYFAFQIAGTAHSFQYQVAVLCDKCISATEPDLIMNSFLKISDTIQIYRPVRGYPWVTDMFTFKLNNDDDDIPIAMFNCLENINTNIAYLVDTISETFRKKEYFNKNPELIPLVVLLHFGIISKDSDRFGIYKNLLPELAEQSDVKEFLFETIQSICNPYYKSRALYQLAEFYDKKSYELLNESFILTKNIQKPTLKFQVLEKIFSIVHYKEVDRTLFIQNILDELILTFDNIDGFHNRIIASIRLSFYGSGEFRKKYLAIALETLDRMDEDNEKIKLIIKLKPLISIYDDLLIKLNEMIATLKNKMHNYFVNSYYGRILFTETLNIPKSNLNLDISQNLENEDDNKKIVDLPNYIELQSLFLLIAQLNDTKLVIDQTENTDHLWIHLLKDTDNQSNIDKILTIGLHDGIFLTPQVAIIVDELIEKGKEDHISMLFPYIIKPSNEVLPVVQRWFTQYNNNQIKNLAALLLTEAKHVFESAIDTIIDLLKSDNDQMRYRAQRIFQHPERDVKEPSKRLSVLGEKTMMKILEHTLVKEHLPRFYTTYVKI
;
A
#
# COMPACT_ATOMS: atom_id res chain seq x y z
N MET A 1 -35.03 -54.23 14.86
CA MET A 1 -35.09 -52.84 14.35
C MET A 1 -35.63 -52.73 12.92
N LEU A 2 -34.92 -53.14 11.85
CA LEU A 2 -35.42 -52.96 10.47
C LEU A 2 -36.80 -53.60 10.21
N LYS A 3 -37.01 -54.85 10.64
CA LYS A 3 -38.32 -55.53 10.54
C LYS A 3 -39.44 -54.76 11.25
N GLU A 4 -39.16 -54.15 12.39
CA GLU A 4 -40.14 -53.34 13.13
C GLU A 4 -40.41 -51.99 12.47
N ILE A 5 -39.39 -51.35 11.88
CA ILE A 5 -39.55 -50.12 11.09
C ILE A 5 -40.43 -50.40 9.87
N ILE A 6 -40.14 -51.47 9.11
CA ILE A 6 -40.96 -51.89 7.96
C ILE A 6 -42.38 -52.23 8.42
N ARG A 7 -42.53 -52.95 9.54
CA ARG A 7 -43.84 -53.25 10.13
C ARG A 7 -44.62 -51.99 10.45
N LYS A 8 -44.00 -51.02 11.11
CA LYS A 8 -44.61 -49.73 11.46
C LYS A 8 -45.01 -48.96 10.20
N CYS A 9 -44.16 -48.90 9.18
CA CYS A 9 -44.45 -48.23 7.91
C CYS A 9 -45.59 -48.91 7.13
N LEU A 10 -45.64 -50.24 7.09
CA LEU A 10 -46.71 -51.00 6.43
C LEU A 10 -48.04 -50.86 7.17
N LEU A 11 -48.03 -50.85 8.51
CA LEU A 11 -49.22 -50.59 9.32
C LEU A 11 -49.73 -49.16 9.16
N ASP A 12 -48.83 -48.16 9.11
CA ASP A 12 -49.18 -46.76 8.85
C ASP A 12 -49.73 -46.57 7.43
N TYR A 13 -49.16 -47.26 6.43
CA TYR A 13 -49.67 -47.28 5.06
C TYR A 13 -51.08 -47.88 5.00
N GLN A 14 -51.27 -49.05 5.63
CA GLN A 14 -52.55 -49.74 5.69
C GLN A 14 -53.65 -48.90 6.37
N LYS A 15 -53.30 -48.10 7.40
CA LYS A 15 -54.24 -47.19 8.04
C LYS A 15 -54.73 -46.05 7.12
N LYS A 16 -53.94 -45.69 6.11
CA LYS A 16 -54.21 -44.54 5.22
C LYS A 16 -54.75 -44.95 3.85
N SER A 17 -54.36 -46.11 3.33
CA SER A 17 -54.94 -46.68 2.12
C SER A 17 -56.27 -47.36 2.49
N SER A 18 -57.39 -46.93 1.90
CA SER A 18 -58.74 -47.46 2.14
C SER A 18 -58.94 -48.95 1.77
N GLY A 19 -57.86 -49.69 1.49
CA GLY A 19 -57.86 -51.12 1.19
C GLY A 19 -57.39 -51.95 2.38
N SER A 20 -58.17 -52.96 2.75
CA SER A 20 -57.78 -53.96 3.74
C SER A 20 -56.63 -54.82 3.19
N LEU A 21 -55.40 -54.55 3.64
CA LEU A 21 -54.34 -55.55 3.56
C LEU A 21 -54.68 -56.67 4.57
N GLU A 22 -55.43 -57.67 4.10
CA GLU A 22 -55.68 -58.91 4.84
C GLU A 22 -54.33 -59.56 5.20
N THR A 23 -54.07 -59.56 6.52
CA THR A 23 -53.37 -60.61 7.27
C THR A 23 -52.23 -61.30 6.52
N LYS A 24 -51.08 -60.61 6.40
CA LYS A 24 -49.72 -61.22 6.34
C LYS A 24 -48.59 -60.19 6.31
N ILE A 25 -48.72 -59.07 7.03
CA ILE A 25 -47.66 -58.06 7.12
C ILE A 25 -46.31 -58.69 7.51
N ASP A 26 -46.33 -59.66 8.42
CA ASP A 26 -45.11 -60.33 8.88
C ASP A 26 -44.47 -61.23 7.82
N GLU A 27 -45.26 -61.93 7.02
CA GLU A 27 -44.75 -62.70 5.88
C GLU A 27 -44.26 -61.78 4.76
N LEU A 28 -44.93 -60.65 4.53
CA LEU A 28 -44.50 -59.62 3.58
C LEU A 28 -43.18 -58.98 4.00
N ILE A 29 -43.00 -58.68 5.30
CA ILE A 29 -41.74 -58.17 5.85
C ILE A 29 -40.62 -59.18 5.65
N LEU A 30 -40.88 -60.47 5.94
CA LEU A 30 -39.88 -61.52 5.73
C LEU A 30 -39.50 -61.63 4.24
N LYS A 31 -40.50 -61.66 3.34
CA LYS A 31 -40.26 -61.67 1.89
C LYS A 31 -39.51 -60.44 1.40
N LEU A 32 -39.86 -59.23 1.85
CA LEU A 32 -39.17 -57.99 1.49
C LEU A 32 -37.73 -57.98 1.98
N VAL A 33 -37.49 -58.46 3.21
CA VAL A 33 -36.14 -58.59 3.76
C VAL A 33 -35.33 -59.62 2.97
N ASP A 34 -35.93 -60.75 2.58
CA ASP A 34 -35.26 -61.77 1.76
C ASP A 34 -35.00 -61.27 0.34
N ILE A 35 -35.91 -60.49 -0.25
CA ILE A 35 -35.71 -59.82 -1.54
C ILE A 35 -34.52 -58.86 -1.43
N PHE A 36 -34.48 -57.98 -0.42
CA PHE A 36 -33.38 -57.02 -0.25
C PHE A 36 -32.04 -57.68 0.05
N LYS A 37 -32.04 -58.83 0.76
CA LYS A 37 -30.83 -59.59 1.12
C LYS A 37 -30.31 -60.44 -0.03
N TYR A 38 -31.17 -61.24 -0.65
CA TYR A 38 -30.74 -62.38 -1.48
C TYR A 38 -31.07 -62.22 -2.96
N GLN A 39 -32.07 -61.41 -3.32
CA GLN A 39 -32.51 -61.30 -4.72
C GLN A 39 -32.07 -60.00 -5.37
N ALA A 40 -32.24 -58.88 -4.68
CA ALA A 40 -31.87 -57.56 -5.19
C ALA A 40 -30.42 -57.18 -4.87
N GLY A 41 -29.76 -57.90 -3.95
CA GLY A 41 -28.36 -57.63 -3.56
C GLY A 41 -28.14 -56.23 -3.01
N VAL A 42 -29.12 -55.69 -2.28
CA VAL A 42 -29.11 -54.30 -1.79
C VAL A 42 -28.46 -54.20 -0.41
N LEU A 43 -28.52 -55.28 0.39
CA LEU A 43 -27.98 -55.36 1.75
C LEU A 43 -26.92 -56.46 1.85
N ASN A 44 -25.75 -56.17 2.43
CA ASN A 44 -24.74 -57.16 2.79
C ASN A 44 -24.79 -57.45 4.30
N GLU A 45 -24.52 -58.70 4.67
CA GLU A 45 -24.35 -59.08 6.07
C GLU A 45 -22.96 -58.68 6.57
N PHE A 46 -22.91 -57.86 7.63
CA PHE A 46 -21.69 -57.37 8.28
C PHE A 46 -21.69 -57.84 9.75
N GLY A 47 -21.69 -59.17 9.93
CA GLY A 47 -21.85 -59.85 11.22
C GLY A 47 -23.24 -60.46 11.40
N HIS A 48 -23.38 -61.37 12.37
CA HIS A 48 -24.58 -62.20 12.51
C HIS A 48 -25.84 -61.33 12.71
N ASN A 49 -26.76 -61.39 11.75
CA ASN A 49 -28.00 -60.60 11.71
C ASN A 49 -27.84 -59.07 11.62
N SER A 50 -26.67 -58.57 11.23
CA SER A 50 -26.43 -57.13 11.01
C SER A 50 -26.24 -56.85 9.52
N PHE A 51 -27.05 -55.96 8.96
CA PHE A 51 -27.07 -55.70 7.52
C PHE A 51 -26.81 -54.22 7.22
N ARG A 52 -25.98 -53.95 6.21
CA ARG A 52 -25.73 -52.60 5.69
C ARG A 52 -25.98 -52.58 4.19
N PHE A 53 -26.38 -51.44 3.65
CA PHE A 53 -26.52 -51.33 2.20
C PHE A 53 -25.15 -51.50 1.53
N ILE A 54 -25.13 -52.28 0.46
CA ILE A 54 -23.91 -52.56 -0.32
C ILE A 54 -23.46 -51.30 -1.05
N HIS A 55 -24.41 -50.53 -1.59
CA HIS A 55 -24.13 -49.32 -2.34
C HIS A 55 -24.76 -48.09 -1.67
N ARG A 56 -23.91 -47.10 -1.37
CA ARG A 56 -24.30 -45.79 -0.85
C ARG A 56 -25.32 -45.09 -1.77
N THR A 57 -25.18 -45.28 -3.08
CA THR A 57 -26.07 -44.74 -4.12
C THR A 57 -27.54 -45.16 -3.94
N PHE A 58 -27.82 -46.36 -3.42
CA PHE A 58 -29.20 -46.81 -3.20
C PHE A 58 -29.83 -46.12 -1.98
N GLN A 59 -29.04 -45.87 -0.92
CA GLN A 59 -29.49 -45.06 0.21
C GLN A 59 -29.78 -43.62 -0.21
N GLU A 60 -28.90 -43.06 -1.04
CA GLU A 60 -29.04 -41.70 -1.57
C GLU A 60 -30.29 -41.57 -2.45
N TYR A 61 -30.59 -42.58 -3.28
CA TYR A 61 -31.82 -42.63 -4.08
C TYR A 61 -33.08 -42.74 -3.22
N LEU A 62 -33.08 -43.60 -2.19
CA LEU A 62 -34.23 -43.71 -1.27
C LEU A 62 -34.44 -42.41 -0.47
N ALA A 63 -33.36 -41.77 -0.04
CA ALA A 63 -33.40 -40.47 0.60
C ALA A 63 -33.99 -39.42 -0.33
N ALA A 64 -33.57 -39.40 -1.60
CA ALA A 64 -34.10 -38.51 -2.63
C ALA A 64 -35.61 -38.71 -2.87
N LYS A 65 -36.05 -39.98 -2.99
CA LYS A 65 -37.47 -40.34 -3.14
C LYS A 65 -38.30 -39.98 -1.92
N SER A 66 -37.73 -40.09 -0.71
CA SER A 66 -38.45 -39.78 0.53
C SER A 66 -38.82 -38.30 0.68
N ILE A 67 -38.11 -37.41 -0.02
CA ILE A 67 -38.44 -35.98 -0.09
C ILE A 67 -39.75 -35.77 -0.86
N ILE A 68 -39.99 -36.56 -1.90
CA ILE A 68 -41.13 -36.40 -2.83
C ILE A 68 -42.31 -37.27 -2.38
N ILE A 69 -42.05 -38.50 -1.94
CA ILE A 69 -43.04 -39.52 -1.66
C ILE A 69 -42.90 -39.97 -0.22
N ARG A 70 -43.99 -39.95 0.55
CA ARG A 70 -44.04 -40.52 1.91
C ARG A 70 -45.31 -41.33 2.07
N TYR A 71 -45.15 -42.59 2.48
CA TYR A 71 -46.23 -43.58 2.56
C TYR A 71 -46.98 -43.78 1.23
N GLY A 72 -46.27 -43.77 0.09
CA GLY A 72 -46.86 -44.07 -1.22
C GLY A 72 -47.69 -42.97 -1.86
N SER A 73 -47.93 -41.85 -1.16
CA SER A 73 -48.54 -40.64 -1.73
C SER A 73 -47.49 -39.56 -1.99
N GLU A 74 -47.64 -38.83 -3.09
CA GLU A 74 -46.88 -37.60 -3.34
C GLU A 74 -47.18 -36.57 -2.27
N GLN A 75 -46.13 -35.91 -1.78
CA GLN A 75 -46.25 -34.83 -0.81
C GLN A 75 -46.71 -33.55 -1.50
N SER A 76 -47.34 -32.63 -0.76
CA SER A 76 -47.67 -31.30 -1.29
C SER A 76 -46.41 -30.48 -1.55
N GLU A 77 -46.52 -29.49 -2.45
CA GLU A 77 -45.43 -28.57 -2.81
C GLU A 77 -44.73 -27.96 -1.58
N ASP A 78 -45.50 -27.48 -0.59
CA ASP A 78 -44.96 -26.88 0.63
C ASP A 78 -44.08 -27.84 1.44
N ILE A 79 -44.49 -29.11 1.55
CA ILE A 79 -43.76 -30.10 2.33
C ILE A 79 -42.47 -30.49 1.59
N ILE A 80 -42.53 -30.66 0.27
CA ILE A 80 -41.34 -30.94 -0.55
C ILE A 80 -40.34 -29.79 -0.44
N TYR A 81 -40.80 -28.56 -0.62
CA TYR A 81 -39.98 -27.35 -0.46
C TYR A 81 -39.31 -27.31 0.93
N HIS A 82 -40.08 -27.47 2.00
CA HIS A 82 -39.54 -27.41 3.38
C HIS A 82 -38.54 -28.55 3.65
N ASN A 83 -38.79 -29.72 3.07
CA ASN A 83 -37.88 -30.86 3.16
C ASN A 83 -36.56 -30.63 2.43
N ILE A 84 -36.56 -29.91 1.30
CA ILE A 84 -35.35 -29.53 0.55
C ILE A 84 -34.61 -28.44 1.31
N HIS A 85 -35.32 -27.36 1.69
CA HIS A 85 -34.76 -26.21 2.39
C HIS A 85 -34.00 -26.62 3.66
N ASN A 86 -34.59 -27.46 4.52
CA ASN A 86 -33.99 -27.89 5.79
C ASN A 86 -32.82 -28.90 5.64
N LYS A 87 -32.45 -29.27 4.41
CA LYS A 87 -31.40 -30.26 4.15
C LYS A 87 -30.29 -29.72 3.26
N ILE A 88 -30.43 -28.51 2.73
CA ILE A 88 -29.55 -27.98 1.70
C ILE A 88 -28.16 -27.59 2.22
N ASP A 89 -28.09 -27.24 3.51
CA ASP A 89 -26.89 -26.94 4.28
C ASP A 89 -26.15 -28.20 4.76
N ILE A 90 -26.79 -29.39 4.69
CA ILE A 90 -26.21 -30.64 5.18
C ILE A 90 -25.38 -31.30 4.05
N PRO A 91 -24.04 -31.43 4.18
CA PRO A 91 -23.19 -31.94 3.09
C PRO A 91 -23.57 -33.34 2.58
N ASN A 92 -24.03 -34.21 3.49
CA ASN A 92 -24.46 -35.57 3.16
C ASN A 92 -25.73 -35.64 2.29
N TRP A 93 -26.48 -34.55 2.20
CA TRP A 93 -27.71 -34.46 1.40
C TRP A 93 -27.49 -33.91 0.00
N ARG A 94 -26.29 -33.46 -0.38
CA ARG A 94 -26.02 -32.93 -1.73
C ARG A 94 -26.40 -33.91 -2.85
N VAL A 95 -25.95 -35.17 -2.77
CA VAL A 95 -26.25 -36.20 -3.78
C VAL A 95 -27.75 -36.59 -3.76
N PRO A 96 -28.38 -36.87 -2.60
CA PRO A 96 -29.83 -37.05 -2.54
C PRO A 96 -30.65 -35.89 -3.13
N LEU A 97 -30.27 -34.64 -2.86
CA LEU A 97 -30.96 -33.47 -3.39
C LEU A 97 -30.82 -33.37 -4.90
N SER A 98 -29.63 -33.67 -5.44
CA SER A 98 -29.43 -33.77 -6.90
C SER A 98 -30.36 -34.77 -7.55
N MET A 99 -30.45 -35.97 -6.97
CA MET A 99 -31.38 -36.99 -7.44
C MET A 99 -32.84 -36.55 -7.28
N THR A 100 -33.20 -35.85 -6.19
CA THR A 100 -34.55 -35.30 -5.99
C THR A 100 -34.91 -34.34 -7.11
N PHE A 101 -34.03 -33.40 -7.45
CA PHE A 101 -34.26 -32.49 -8.57
C PHE A 101 -34.34 -33.23 -9.91
N GLY A 102 -33.48 -34.22 -10.13
CA GLY A 102 -33.55 -35.07 -11.31
C GLY A 102 -34.89 -35.83 -11.42
N ILE A 103 -35.42 -36.36 -10.31
CA ILE A 103 -36.73 -37.03 -10.29
C ILE A 103 -37.86 -36.03 -10.55
N LEU A 104 -37.85 -34.87 -9.88
CA LEU A 104 -38.89 -33.84 -10.05
C LEU A 104 -38.94 -33.28 -11.48
N SER A 105 -37.81 -33.25 -12.17
CA SER A 105 -37.72 -32.73 -13.54
C SER A 105 -38.23 -33.71 -14.62
N LYS A 106 -38.31 -35.02 -14.34
CA LYS A 106 -38.52 -36.07 -15.37
C LYS A 106 -39.95 -36.22 -15.91
N SER A 107 -40.98 -35.72 -15.23
CA SER A 107 -42.39 -35.94 -15.63
C SER A 107 -43.08 -34.62 -16.00
N ALA A 108 -43.99 -34.66 -16.98
CA ALA A 108 -44.75 -33.48 -17.41
C ALA A 108 -45.61 -32.90 -16.26
N GLU A 109 -46.21 -33.78 -15.44
CA GLU A 109 -46.99 -33.41 -14.25
C GLU A 109 -46.12 -32.76 -13.16
N HIS A 110 -44.86 -33.19 -13.00
CA HIS A 110 -43.93 -32.65 -12.01
C HIS A 110 -43.13 -31.44 -12.49
N SER A 111 -43.13 -31.12 -13.79
CA SER A 111 -42.34 -29.99 -14.30
C SER A 111 -42.82 -28.62 -13.78
N LEU A 112 -44.13 -28.43 -13.59
CA LEU A 112 -44.70 -27.22 -13.00
C LEU A 112 -44.34 -27.11 -11.51
N LEU A 113 -44.49 -28.23 -10.78
CA LEU A 113 -44.12 -28.36 -9.38
C LEU A 113 -42.62 -28.07 -9.16
N PHE A 114 -41.76 -28.64 -10.00
CA PHE A 114 -40.32 -28.40 -10.00
C PHE A 114 -40.01 -26.92 -10.23
N SER A 115 -40.61 -26.29 -11.25
CA SER A 115 -40.41 -24.88 -11.53
C SER A 115 -40.82 -23.97 -10.36
N ASN A 116 -41.91 -24.28 -9.66
CA ASN A 116 -42.35 -23.51 -8.49
C ASN A 116 -41.39 -23.65 -7.32
N ILE A 117 -40.97 -24.89 -7.00
CA ILE A 117 -40.01 -25.17 -5.93
C ILE A 117 -38.70 -24.43 -6.16
N ILE A 118 -38.13 -24.50 -7.36
CA ILE A 118 -36.87 -23.82 -7.70
C ILE A 118 -37.04 -22.29 -7.60
N ARG A 119 -38.12 -21.72 -8.13
CA ARG A 119 -38.39 -20.27 -8.02
C ARG A 119 -38.50 -19.82 -6.57
N ARG A 120 -39.13 -20.63 -5.72
CA ARG A 120 -39.27 -20.34 -4.29
C ARG A 120 -37.93 -20.39 -3.58
N LEU A 121 -37.15 -21.46 -3.78
CA LEU A 121 -35.80 -21.60 -3.20
C LEU A 121 -34.88 -20.43 -3.58
N LEU A 122 -34.84 -20.04 -4.86
CA LEU A 122 -34.00 -18.92 -5.31
C LEU A 122 -34.48 -17.57 -4.76
N LYS A 123 -35.80 -17.38 -4.58
CA LYS A 123 -36.36 -16.16 -4.00
C LYS A 123 -36.01 -16.03 -2.52
N ASP A 124 -36.09 -17.12 -1.77
CA ASP A 124 -35.79 -17.13 -0.33
C ASP A 124 -34.29 -16.96 -0.08
N GLU A 125 -33.43 -17.58 -0.90
CA GLU A 125 -31.98 -17.36 -0.86
C GLU A 125 -31.62 -15.90 -1.14
N LYS A 126 -32.27 -15.27 -2.13
CA LYS A 126 -32.07 -13.84 -2.43
C LYS A 126 -32.47 -12.95 -1.24
N ALA A 127 -33.57 -13.28 -0.55
CA ALA A 127 -33.99 -12.53 0.63
C ALA A 127 -32.98 -12.67 1.79
N LEU A 128 -32.39 -13.85 1.98
CA LEU A 128 -31.35 -14.11 2.98
C LEU A 128 -30.04 -13.39 2.64
N SER A 129 -29.61 -13.40 1.37
CA SER A 129 -28.39 -12.72 0.92
C SER A 129 -28.41 -11.20 1.19
N ASN A 130 -29.59 -10.59 1.23
CA ASN A 130 -29.76 -9.17 1.54
C ASN A 130 -29.66 -8.86 3.05
N MET A 131 -29.73 -9.85 3.94
CA MET A 131 -29.91 -9.62 5.39
C MET A 131 -28.67 -9.81 6.26
N GLN A 132 -27.68 -10.65 5.90
CA GLN A 132 -26.30 -10.72 6.43
C GLN A 132 -25.72 -12.10 6.10
N SER A 133 -24.55 -12.11 5.45
CA SER A 133 -23.79 -13.28 4.95
C SER A 133 -24.48 -14.08 3.84
N SER A 134 -23.88 -14.06 2.64
CA SER A 134 -24.35 -14.81 1.48
C SER A 134 -24.13 -16.31 1.66
N THR A 135 -25.22 -17.07 1.79
CA THR A 135 -25.19 -18.50 1.51
C THR A 135 -25.47 -18.68 0.02
N LEU A 136 -24.49 -19.14 -0.76
CA LEU A 136 -24.67 -19.57 -2.16
C LEU A 136 -25.03 -21.06 -2.27
N LEU A 137 -25.54 -21.65 -1.19
CA LEU A 137 -25.75 -23.09 -1.08
C LEU A 137 -26.83 -23.55 -2.06
N VAL A 138 -27.92 -22.79 -2.22
CA VAL A 138 -29.00 -23.11 -3.16
C VAL A 138 -28.48 -23.14 -4.61
N PRO A 139 -27.84 -22.06 -5.14
CA PRO A 139 -27.26 -22.09 -6.48
C PRO A 139 -26.28 -23.24 -6.72
N PHE A 140 -25.37 -23.50 -5.78
CA PHE A 140 -24.37 -24.56 -5.92
C PHE A 140 -24.99 -25.95 -6.07
N VAL A 141 -25.95 -26.30 -5.21
CA VAL A 141 -26.63 -27.61 -5.29
C VAL A 141 -27.41 -27.72 -6.60
N ILE A 142 -28.13 -26.68 -7.02
CA ILE A 142 -28.88 -26.71 -8.29
C ILE A 142 -27.94 -26.90 -9.47
N ILE A 143 -26.81 -26.18 -9.55
CA ILE A 143 -25.84 -26.30 -10.64
C ILE A 143 -25.24 -27.71 -10.70
N ASP A 144 -24.88 -28.28 -9.54
CA ASP A 144 -24.36 -29.65 -9.46
C ASP A 144 -25.39 -30.68 -9.96
N SER A 145 -26.68 -30.35 -9.86
CA SER A 145 -27.80 -31.22 -10.22
C SER A 145 -28.24 -31.09 -11.68
N LEU A 146 -27.75 -30.10 -12.44
CA LEU A 146 -28.20 -29.83 -13.81
C LEU A 146 -28.03 -31.01 -14.76
N ASN A 147 -27.04 -31.89 -14.54
CA ASN A 147 -26.83 -33.08 -15.37
C ASN A 147 -27.93 -34.15 -15.16
N ASP A 148 -28.54 -34.19 -13.98
CA ASP A 148 -29.59 -35.14 -13.64
C ASP A 148 -30.99 -34.63 -13.98
N MET A 149 -31.12 -33.33 -14.28
CA MET A 149 -32.38 -32.67 -14.63
C MET A 149 -32.77 -32.85 -16.10
N GLN A 150 -34.08 -32.98 -16.37
CA GLN A 150 -34.68 -32.96 -17.70
C GLN A 150 -35.65 -31.78 -17.81
N PHE A 151 -35.48 -30.93 -18.81
CA PHE A 151 -36.35 -29.78 -19.01
C PHE A 151 -37.30 -30.03 -20.19
N SER A 152 -38.60 -29.84 -19.95
CA SER A 152 -39.64 -29.97 -20.99
C SER A 152 -39.50 -28.92 -22.09
N PHE A 153 -38.97 -27.73 -21.75
CA PHE A 153 -38.74 -26.61 -22.66
C PHE A 153 -37.34 -26.02 -22.46
N LYS A 154 -36.60 -25.82 -23.55
CA LYS A 154 -35.26 -25.23 -23.51
C LYS A 154 -35.24 -23.81 -22.95
N ASP A 155 -36.30 -23.04 -23.17
CA ASP A 155 -36.38 -21.66 -22.68
C ASP A 155 -36.42 -21.60 -21.15
N THR A 156 -37.12 -22.54 -20.51
CA THR A 156 -37.17 -22.66 -19.04
C THR A 156 -35.81 -23.06 -18.47
N GLU A 157 -35.09 -23.94 -19.16
CA GLU A 157 -33.72 -24.30 -18.80
C GLU A 157 -32.81 -23.07 -18.88
N HIS A 158 -32.83 -22.34 -19.99
CA HIS A 158 -32.02 -21.14 -20.18
C HIS A 158 -32.36 -20.02 -19.18
N GLU A 159 -33.65 -19.81 -18.86
CA GLU A 159 -34.08 -18.83 -17.85
C GLU A 159 -33.52 -19.18 -16.46
N LEU A 160 -33.55 -20.46 -16.08
CA LEU A 160 -32.96 -20.94 -14.84
C LEU A 160 -31.45 -20.71 -14.81
N ILE A 161 -30.74 -21.06 -15.88
CA ILE A 161 -29.27 -20.85 -15.96
C ILE A 161 -28.92 -19.36 -15.81
N ARG A 162 -29.64 -18.45 -16.48
CA ARG A 162 -29.44 -17.00 -16.34
C ARG A 162 -29.64 -16.53 -14.90
N LYS A 163 -30.70 -17.01 -14.22
CA LYS A 163 -30.98 -16.66 -12.81
C LYS A 163 -29.90 -17.16 -11.85
N LEU A 164 -29.37 -18.37 -12.08
CA LEU A 164 -28.27 -18.91 -11.29
C LEU A 164 -27.00 -18.08 -11.50
N ALA A 165 -26.71 -17.71 -12.76
CA ALA A 165 -25.57 -16.86 -13.09
C ALA A 165 -25.68 -15.46 -12.46
N ASP A 166 -26.87 -14.86 -12.43
CA ASP A 166 -27.12 -13.57 -11.76
C ASP A 166 -26.79 -13.64 -10.25
N MET A 167 -27.21 -14.71 -9.58
CA MET A 167 -26.92 -14.89 -8.15
C MET A 167 -25.43 -15.12 -7.88
N LEU A 168 -24.76 -15.91 -8.72
CA LEU A 168 -23.32 -16.13 -8.60
C LEU A 168 -22.53 -14.83 -8.84
N LEU A 169 -22.91 -14.03 -9.84
CA LEU A 169 -22.24 -12.78 -10.16
C LEU A 169 -22.43 -11.73 -9.06
N SER A 170 -23.65 -11.56 -8.56
CA SER A 170 -23.94 -10.63 -7.48
C SER A 170 -23.14 -10.94 -6.21
N ASP A 171 -22.99 -12.23 -5.87
CA ASP A 171 -22.15 -12.61 -4.74
C ASP A 171 -20.66 -12.42 -5.03
N TYR A 172 -20.23 -12.73 -6.25
CA TYR A 172 -18.85 -12.49 -6.68
C TYR A 172 -18.46 -11.01 -6.55
N GLU A 173 -19.36 -10.09 -6.92
CA GLU A 173 -19.17 -8.65 -6.83
C GLU A 173 -19.02 -8.15 -5.40
N ASN A 174 -19.85 -8.66 -4.49
CA ASN A 174 -19.78 -8.31 -3.06
C ASN A 174 -18.44 -8.74 -2.42
N MET A 175 -17.69 -9.64 -3.06
CA MET A 175 -16.37 -10.09 -2.59
C MET A 175 -15.20 -9.31 -3.18
N SER A 176 -15.46 -8.28 -3.96
CA SER A 176 -14.42 -7.44 -4.57
C SER A 176 -13.53 -6.80 -3.49
N GLY A 177 -12.21 -6.81 -3.70
CA GLY A 177 -11.22 -6.20 -2.78
C GLY A 177 -10.79 -7.04 -1.58
N PHE A 178 -11.46 -8.14 -1.21
CA PHE A 178 -11.09 -8.92 -0.03
C PHE A 178 -10.18 -10.12 -0.37
N SER A 179 -8.87 -9.98 -0.15
CA SER A 179 -7.90 -11.06 -0.38
C SER A 179 -8.17 -12.32 0.45
N ARG A 180 -8.80 -12.18 1.63
CA ARG A 180 -9.19 -13.30 2.51
C ARG A 180 -10.32 -14.17 1.97
N LEU A 181 -11.04 -13.72 0.93
CA LEU A 181 -12.17 -14.45 0.33
C LEU A 181 -11.82 -15.15 -0.99
N LYS A 182 -10.53 -15.29 -1.30
CA LYS A 182 -10.05 -15.89 -2.55
C LYS A 182 -10.59 -17.31 -2.79
N GLU A 183 -10.65 -18.14 -1.74
CA GLU A 183 -11.19 -19.51 -1.85
C GLU A 183 -12.66 -19.52 -2.32
N HIS A 184 -13.47 -18.56 -1.84
CA HIS A 184 -14.87 -18.46 -2.24
C HIS A 184 -15.01 -17.93 -3.67
N GLN A 185 -14.17 -16.97 -4.07
CA GLN A 185 -14.09 -16.51 -5.47
C GLN A 185 -13.73 -17.68 -6.41
N GLU A 186 -12.72 -18.47 -6.07
CA GLU A 186 -12.31 -19.66 -6.83
C GLU A 186 -13.44 -20.71 -6.90
N MET A 187 -14.19 -20.88 -5.80
CA MET A 187 -15.38 -21.73 -5.77
C MET A 187 -16.44 -21.22 -6.77
N ILE A 188 -16.81 -19.94 -6.75
CA ILE A 188 -17.77 -19.36 -7.71
C ILE A 188 -17.28 -19.54 -9.15
N GLN A 189 -16.00 -19.26 -9.42
CA GLN A 189 -15.40 -19.48 -10.74
C GLN A 189 -15.54 -20.95 -11.19
N SER A 190 -15.35 -21.91 -10.29
CA SER A 190 -15.53 -23.34 -10.60
C SER A 190 -16.98 -23.68 -11.02
N TYR A 191 -17.97 -22.99 -10.46
CA TYR A 191 -19.38 -23.15 -10.83
C TYR A 191 -19.70 -22.49 -12.18
N PHE A 192 -19.15 -21.31 -12.48
CA PHE A 192 -19.21 -20.75 -13.83
C PHE A 192 -18.56 -21.67 -14.87
N LEU A 193 -17.45 -22.36 -14.52
CA LEU A 193 -16.83 -23.35 -15.41
C LEU A 193 -17.75 -24.54 -15.68
N LYS A 194 -18.51 -25.01 -14.68
CA LYS A 194 -19.53 -26.06 -14.87
C LYS A 194 -20.62 -25.60 -15.82
N LEU A 195 -21.13 -24.37 -15.64
CA LEU A 195 -22.13 -23.78 -16.53
C LEU A 195 -21.60 -23.64 -17.96
N LYS A 196 -20.38 -23.11 -18.13
CA LYS A 196 -19.70 -22.99 -19.43
C LYS A 196 -19.63 -24.32 -20.18
N ARG A 197 -19.24 -25.42 -19.52
CA ARG A 197 -19.08 -26.74 -20.16
C ARG A 197 -20.37 -27.27 -20.80
N LYS A 198 -21.53 -26.92 -20.26
CA LYS A 198 -22.84 -27.43 -20.73
C LYS A 198 -23.64 -26.39 -21.53
N TYR A 199 -23.50 -25.11 -21.21
CA TYR A 199 -24.34 -24.01 -21.71
C TYR A 199 -23.52 -22.84 -22.30
N ASP A 200 -22.40 -23.14 -22.96
CA ASP A 200 -21.44 -22.16 -23.49
C ASP A 200 -22.10 -20.99 -24.25
N ASN A 201 -23.00 -21.28 -25.20
CA ASN A 201 -23.69 -20.25 -25.98
C ASN A 201 -24.61 -19.38 -25.11
N THR A 202 -25.46 -20.00 -24.29
CA THR A 202 -26.41 -19.29 -23.42
C THR A 202 -25.70 -18.37 -22.43
N MET A 203 -24.59 -18.86 -21.86
CA MET A 203 -23.75 -18.09 -20.96
C MET A 203 -22.97 -16.99 -21.67
N THR A 204 -22.48 -17.24 -22.88
CA THR A 204 -21.83 -16.20 -23.71
C THR A 204 -22.80 -15.05 -23.98
N ASP A 205 -24.03 -15.37 -24.40
CA ASP A 205 -25.05 -14.34 -24.67
C ASP A 205 -25.50 -13.65 -23.38
N TRP A 206 -25.52 -14.35 -22.23
CA TRP A 206 -25.78 -13.74 -20.91
C TRP A 206 -24.68 -12.78 -20.48
N PHE A 207 -23.39 -13.15 -20.60
CA PHE A 207 -22.27 -12.25 -20.31
C PHE A 207 -22.29 -11.02 -21.21
N ILE A 208 -22.60 -11.18 -22.50
CA ILE A 208 -22.72 -10.05 -23.44
C ILE A 208 -23.85 -9.10 -23.03
N GLU A 209 -25.02 -9.62 -22.64
CA GLU A 209 -26.11 -8.80 -22.12
C GLU A 209 -25.67 -8.02 -20.88
N LYS A 210 -25.05 -8.71 -19.91
CA LYS A 210 -24.57 -8.09 -18.66
C LYS A 210 -23.52 -7.00 -18.89
N ILE A 211 -22.54 -7.26 -19.75
CA ILE A 211 -21.52 -6.28 -20.07
C ILE A 211 -22.12 -5.04 -20.77
N ASN A 212 -23.18 -5.20 -21.57
CA ASN A 212 -23.86 -4.06 -22.21
C ASN A 212 -24.69 -3.21 -21.22
N HIS A 213 -25.02 -3.72 -20.03
CA HIS A 213 -25.70 -2.97 -18.98
C HIS A 213 -24.74 -2.17 -18.07
N GLU A 214 -23.43 -2.24 -18.33
CA GLU A 214 -22.34 -1.43 -17.75
C GLU A 214 -22.02 -1.63 -16.25
N ASP A 215 -22.99 -2.00 -15.40
CA ASP A 215 -22.78 -2.06 -13.94
C ASP A 215 -21.82 -3.20 -13.50
N ASP A 216 -21.70 -4.27 -14.29
CA ASP A 216 -21.04 -5.53 -13.89
C ASP A 216 -19.80 -5.90 -14.74
N VAL A 217 -19.32 -4.96 -15.57
CA VAL A 217 -18.36 -5.28 -16.66
C VAL A 217 -17.06 -5.88 -16.13
N ALA A 218 -16.45 -5.27 -15.11
CA ALA A 218 -15.14 -5.69 -14.62
C ALA A 218 -15.20 -7.07 -13.92
N ALA A 219 -16.26 -7.35 -13.16
CA ALA A 219 -16.46 -8.65 -12.53
C ALA A 219 -16.66 -9.75 -13.60
N CYS A 220 -17.49 -9.48 -14.61
CA CYS A 220 -17.67 -10.36 -15.76
C CYS A 220 -16.35 -10.64 -16.49
N ALA A 221 -15.58 -9.58 -16.79
CA ALA A 221 -14.28 -9.69 -17.42
C ALA A 221 -13.31 -10.52 -16.57
N ASN A 222 -13.29 -10.33 -15.25
CA ASN A 222 -12.41 -11.10 -14.36
C ASN A 222 -12.74 -12.60 -14.40
N ILE A 223 -14.02 -12.98 -14.34
CA ILE A 223 -14.45 -14.38 -14.49
C ILE A 223 -14.03 -14.94 -15.86
N ILE A 224 -14.26 -14.19 -16.95
CA ILE A 224 -13.88 -14.60 -18.32
C ILE A 224 -12.37 -14.83 -18.44
N TYR A 225 -11.58 -13.93 -17.86
CA TYR A 225 -10.12 -14.00 -17.84
C TYR A 225 -9.62 -15.26 -17.10
N HIS A 226 -10.10 -15.48 -15.88
CA HIS A 226 -9.69 -16.64 -15.05
C HIS A 226 -10.12 -17.98 -15.67
N LEU A 227 -11.30 -18.02 -16.28
CA LEU A 227 -11.82 -19.22 -16.96
C LEU A 227 -11.26 -19.42 -18.37
N LYS A 228 -10.36 -18.54 -18.82
CA LYS A 228 -9.80 -18.52 -20.17
C LYS A 228 -10.89 -18.64 -21.24
N TRP A 229 -11.99 -17.91 -21.07
CA TRP A 229 -13.16 -17.99 -21.92
C TRP A 229 -13.10 -17.00 -23.08
N TYR A 230 -12.14 -17.22 -23.97
CA TYR A 230 -11.89 -16.29 -25.06
C TYR A 230 -12.74 -16.61 -26.29
N ASN A 231 -13.49 -15.63 -26.78
CA ASN A 231 -14.21 -15.66 -28.04
C ASN A 231 -14.25 -14.25 -28.69
N ARG A 232 -14.47 -14.21 -30.00
CA ARG A 232 -14.50 -12.95 -30.75
C ARG A 232 -15.54 -11.94 -30.24
N LYS A 233 -16.73 -12.40 -29.81
CA LYS A 233 -17.80 -11.50 -29.33
C LYS A 233 -17.35 -10.73 -28.08
N PHE A 234 -16.58 -11.36 -27.19
CA PHE A 234 -16.01 -10.73 -26.02
C PHE A 234 -14.94 -9.69 -26.37
N HIS A 235 -14.10 -9.94 -27.38
CA HIS A 235 -13.12 -8.94 -27.83
C HIS A 235 -13.81 -7.63 -28.25
N GLU A 236 -14.84 -7.72 -29.10
CA GLU A 236 -15.56 -6.55 -29.61
C GLU A 236 -16.27 -5.75 -28.50
N ILE A 237 -16.88 -6.42 -27.53
CA ILE A 237 -17.59 -5.73 -26.43
C ILE A 237 -16.62 -5.13 -25.41
N PHE A 238 -15.48 -5.75 -25.17
CA PHE A 238 -14.46 -5.25 -24.25
C PHE A 238 -13.71 -4.02 -24.80
N LEU A 239 -13.50 -3.94 -26.13
CA LEU A 239 -13.01 -2.70 -26.74
C LEU A 239 -13.93 -1.50 -26.45
N LYS A 240 -15.25 -1.70 -26.49
CA LYS A 240 -16.23 -0.64 -26.22
C LYS A 240 -16.37 -0.27 -24.74
N ASN A 241 -16.07 -1.20 -23.84
CA ASN A 241 -16.27 -1.06 -22.40
C ASN A 241 -14.96 -0.92 -21.62
N LEU A 242 -13.84 -0.61 -22.28
CA LEU A 242 -12.54 -0.47 -21.62
C LEU A 242 -12.53 0.62 -20.53
N HIS A 243 -13.38 1.64 -20.65
CA HIS A 243 -13.56 2.70 -19.65
C HIS A 243 -14.29 2.23 -18.37
N ASN A 244 -14.92 1.05 -18.41
CA ASN A 244 -15.56 0.39 -17.26
C ASN A 244 -14.67 -0.67 -16.61
N ASP A 245 -13.38 -0.74 -16.99
CA ASP A 245 -12.42 -1.59 -16.30
C ASP A 245 -12.17 -1.10 -14.86
N SER A 246 -11.68 -1.97 -13.99
CA SER A 246 -11.57 -1.65 -12.56
C SER A 246 -10.29 -2.15 -11.91
N ARG A 247 -9.68 -1.28 -11.10
CA ARG A 247 -8.52 -1.61 -10.25
C ARG A 247 -8.85 -2.70 -9.23
N ILE A 248 -10.06 -2.71 -8.70
CA ILE A 248 -10.50 -3.67 -7.67
C ILE A 248 -10.37 -5.11 -8.18
N TRP A 249 -10.57 -5.30 -9.48
CA TRP A 249 -10.47 -6.58 -10.18
C TRP A 249 -9.14 -6.81 -10.90
N ASN A 250 -8.17 -5.91 -10.70
CA ASN A 250 -6.86 -5.91 -11.35
C ASN A 250 -6.92 -5.80 -12.89
N TRP A 251 -7.70 -4.84 -13.39
CA TRP A 251 -7.81 -4.49 -14.82
C TRP A 251 -8.04 -5.70 -15.75
N PRO A 252 -9.10 -6.50 -15.51
CA PRO A 252 -9.35 -7.71 -16.26
C PRO A 252 -9.63 -7.47 -17.75
N ILE A 253 -10.25 -6.33 -18.12
CA ILE A 253 -10.52 -6.03 -19.53
C ILE A 253 -9.19 -5.81 -20.27
N ASP A 254 -8.29 -5.00 -19.72
CA ASP A 254 -6.96 -4.77 -20.29
C ASP A 254 -6.18 -6.09 -20.46
N SER A 255 -6.20 -6.93 -19.42
CA SER A 255 -5.54 -8.23 -19.41
C SER A 255 -6.07 -9.16 -20.52
N ILE A 256 -7.39 -9.16 -20.74
CA ILE A 256 -8.03 -9.92 -21.82
C ILE A 256 -7.60 -9.40 -23.19
N LEU A 257 -7.65 -8.08 -23.44
CA LEU A 257 -7.31 -7.50 -24.74
C LEU A 257 -5.83 -7.76 -25.12
N ARG A 258 -4.92 -7.67 -24.14
CA ARG A 258 -3.51 -8.06 -24.35
C ARG A 258 -3.37 -9.53 -24.71
N PHE A 259 -4.09 -10.41 -24.01
CA PHE A 259 -4.09 -11.84 -24.31
C PHE A 259 -4.58 -12.11 -25.75
N TYR A 260 -5.64 -11.42 -26.20
CA TYR A 260 -6.10 -11.52 -27.59
C TYR A 260 -5.03 -11.10 -28.60
N SER A 261 -4.34 -9.98 -28.37
CA SER A 261 -3.33 -9.49 -29.32
C SER A 261 -2.08 -10.37 -29.39
N ASN A 262 -1.67 -10.96 -28.26
CA ASN A 262 -0.39 -11.66 -28.15
C ASN A 262 -0.48 -13.18 -28.34
N GLU A 263 -1.54 -13.81 -27.81
CA GLU A 263 -1.63 -15.27 -27.73
C GLU A 263 -2.65 -15.85 -28.72
N ILE A 264 -3.69 -15.08 -29.08
CA ILE A 264 -4.77 -15.55 -29.95
C ILE A 264 -4.48 -15.17 -31.40
N LYS A 265 -4.13 -16.18 -32.22
CA LYS A 265 -3.87 -16.02 -33.66
C LYS A 265 -5.15 -16.04 -34.52
N ASP A 266 -6.26 -15.52 -33.99
CA ASP A 266 -7.52 -15.45 -34.72
C ASP A 266 -7.48 -14.26 -35.71
N GLU A 267 -7.54 -14.55 -37.00
CA GLU A 267 -7.50 -13.56 -38.08
C GLU A 267 -8.66 -12.56 -37.99
N ALA A 268 -9.82 -12.97 -37.45
CA ALA A 268 -10.96 -12.09 -37.24
C ALA A 268 -10.74 -11.08 -36.10
N VAL A 269 -9.91 -11.41 -35.12
CA VAL A 269 -9.49 -10.49 -34.05
C VAL A 269 -8.40 -9.56 -34.58
N LEU A 270 -7.41 -10.10 -35.29
CA LEU A 270 -6.30 -9.32 -35.85
C LEU A 270 -6.77 -8.29 -36.88
N THR A 271 -7.80 -8.58 -37.68
CA THR A 271 -8.38 -7.62 -38.64
C THR A 271 -9.05 -6.42 -37.98
N GLN A 272 -9.39 -6.48 -36.69
CA GLN A 272 -9.98 -5.36 -35.94
C GLN A 272 -8.94 -4.33 -35.51
N LEU A 273 -7.65 -4.69 -35.45
CA LEU A 273 -6.54 -3.79 -35.11
C LEU A 273 -6.00 -3.10 -36.38
N LYS A 274 -6.82 -2.25 -37.00
CA LYS A 274 -6.50 -1.49 -38.22
C LYS A 274 -5.23 -0.65 -38.05
N PHE A 275 -5.03 -0.01 -36.89
CA PHE A 275 -3.82 0.77 -36.64
C PHE A 275 -2.55 -0.09 -36.72
N LYS A 276 -2.52 -1.20 -35.97
CA LYS A 276 -1.42 -2.20 -36.00
C LYS A 276 -1.18 -2.75 -37.40
N ASN A 277 -2.26 -3.11 -38.11
CA ASN A 277 -2.17 -3.64 -39.47
C ASN A 277 -1.61 -2.63 -40.47
N THR A 278 -1.97 -1.34 -40.33
CA THR A 278 -1.46 -0.27 -41.19
C THR A 278 0.01 0.00 -40.93
N ILE A 279 0.41 0.07 -39.66
CA ILE A 279 1.80 0.20 -39.24
C ILE A 279 2.65 -0.97 -39.76
N ASN A 280 2.13 -2.20 -39.70
CA ASN A 280 2.84 -3.37 -40.23
C ASN A 280 3.07 -3.31 -41.74
N LYS A 281 2.14 -2.69 -42.48
CA LYS A 281 2.29 -2.46 -43.93
C LYS A 281 3.19 -1.28 -44.25
N ASN A 282 3.32 -0.31 -43.34
CA ASN A 282 4.04 0.93 -43.57
C ASN A 282 4.99 1.27 -42.39
N PRO A 283 6.16 0.61 -42.31
CA PRO A 283 7.05 0.68 -41.15
C PRO A 283 7.68 2.07 -40.93
N GLU A 284 7.69 2.97 -41.92
CA GLU A 284 8.17 4.35 -41.75
C GLU A 284 7.34 5.13 -40.73
N ILE A 285 6.05 4.82 -40.59
CA ILE A 285 5.17 5.43 -39.58
C ILE A 285 5.72 5.20 -38.17
N ILE A 286 6.34 4.05 -37.90
CA ILE A 286 6.92 3.74 -36.58
C ILE A 286 8.06 4.69 -36.27
N LYS A 287 8.91 5.00 -37.26
CA LYS A 287 10.02 5.94 -37.06
C LYS A 287 9.51 7.35 -36.74
N ILE A 288 8.44 7.78 -37.41
CA ILE A 288 7.78 9.06 -37.11
C ILE A 288 7.24 9.07 -35.67
N ILE A 289 6.61 7.97 -35.24
CA ILE A 289 6.07 7.83 -33.88
C ILE A 289 7.21 7.90 -32.85
N ILE A 290 8.21 7.02 -32.95
CA ILE A 290 9.30 6.90 -31.95
C ILE A 290 10.12 8.20 -31.85
N ASN A 291 10.33 8.91 -32.96
CA ASN A 291 11.10 10.16 -32.96
C ASN A 291 10.28 11.40 -32.58
N SER A 292 9.00 11.26 -32.24
CA SER A 292 8.10 12.36 -31.93
C SER A 292 7.69 12.40 -30.46
N LYS A 293 8.04 13.50 -29.79
CA LYS A 293 7.65 13.79 -28.39
C LYS A 293 6.13 13.91 -28.18
N ALA A 294 5.35 14.09 -29.25
CA ALA A 294 3.89 14.21 -29.16
C ALA A 294 3.17 12.94 -29.64
N TRP A 295 3.65 12.32 -30.73
CA TRP A 295 3.00 11.12 -31.27
C TRP A 295 3.24 9.90 -30.38
N LEU A 296 4.45 9.69 -29.85
CA LEU A 296 4.73 8.51 -29.03
C LEU A 296 3.87 8.44 -27.75
N PRO A 297 3.75 9.49 -26.91
CA PRO A 297 2.82 9.49 -25.78
C PRO A 297 1.37 9.21 -26.21
N LEU A 298 0.91 9.85 -27.27
CA LEU A 298 -0.47 9.73 -27.76
C LEU A 298 -0.77 8.30 -28.20
N ILE A 299 0.12 7.71 -29.01
CA ILE A 299 -0.04 6.34 -29.47
C ILE A 299 0.03 5.36 -28.29
N THR A 300 0.92 5.61 -27.33
CA THR A 300 1.04 4.79 -26.12
C THR A 300 -0.26 4.78 -25.31
N ALA A 301 -0.83 5.96 -25.07
CA ALA A 301 -2.09 6.10 -24.34
C ALA A 301 -3.27 5.42 -25.06
N LEU A 302 -3.39 5.63 -26.37
CA LEU A 302 -4.54 5.17 -27.16
C LEU A 302 -4.46 3.72 -27.64
N TYR A 303 -3.26 3.17 -27.86
CA TYR A 303 -3.08 1.85 -28.50
C TYR A 303 -2.19 0.87 -27.72
N GLY A 304 -1.41 1.34 -26.74
CA GLY A 304 -0.40 0.53 -26.06
C GLY A 304 0.94 0.59 -26.78
N GLY A 305 1.65 -0.52 -26.88
CA GLY A 305 2.98 -0.58 -27.50
C GLY A 305 4.13 -0.85 -26.53
N TYR A 306 3.84 -1.06 -25.25
CA TYR A 306 4.83 -1.55 -24.29
C TYR A 306 4.35 -2.85 -23.64
N LYS A 307 5.29 -3.78 -23.50
CA LYS A 307 5.11 -4.99 -22.69
C LYS A 307 4.90 -4.62 -21.23
N ASN A 308 4.01 -5.37 -20.59
CA ASN A 308 3.80 -5.31 -19.16
C ASN A 308 4.29 -6.63 -18.54
N TYR A 309 5.49 -6.60 -17.96
CA TYR A 309 6.07 -7.73 -17.25
C TYR A 309 5.66 -7.79 -15.77
N LYS A 310 4.79 -6.88 -15.32
CA LYS A 310 4.40 -6.69 -13.92
C LYS A 310 5.61 -6.48 -13.00
N THR A 311 6.61 -5.75 -13.50
CA THR A 311 7.88 -5.48 -12.82
C THR A 311 7.67 -4.86 -11.45
N GLN A 312 6.79 -3.86 -11.33
CA GLN A 312 6.45 -3.24 -10.06
C GLN A 312 5.95 -4.27 -9.02
N SER A 313 4.99 -5.11 -9.40
CA SER A 313 4.44 -6.14 -8.50
C SER A 313 5.49 -7.18 -8.14
N SER A 314 6.30 -7.60 -9.11
CA SER A 314 7.38 -8.57 -8.91
C SER A 314 8.49 -8.05 -7.99
N ILE A 315 8.84 -6.77 -8.10
CA ILE A 315 9.79 -6.09 -7.19
C ILE A 315 9.21 -6.05 -5.77
N SER A 316 7.95 -5.61 -5.62
CA SER A 316 7.30 -5.53 -4.32
C SER A 316 7.22 -6.90 -3.62
N GLU A 317 6.78 -7.92 -4.35
CA GLU A 317 6.72 -9.31 -3.86
C GLU A 317 8.11 -9.82 -3.48
N TYR A 318 9.12 -9.56 -4.32
CA TYR A 318 10.49 -9.97 -4.05
C TYR A 318 11.01 -9.42 -2.72
N TYR A 319 10.88 -8.11 -2.49
CA TYR A 319 11.40 -7.48 -1.28
C TYR A 319 10.61 -7.87 -0.03
N GLU A 320 9.30 -8.08 -0.15
CA GLU A 320 8.51 -8.63 0.96
C GLU A 320 9.05 -10.00 1.39
N ILE A 321 9.27 -10.90 0.44
CA ILE A 321 9.80 -12.24 0.72
C ILE A 321 11.24 -12.17 1.23
N ALA A 322 12.11 -11.39 0.56
CA ALA A 322 13.51 -11.27 0.94
C ALA A 322 13.67 -10.76 2.38
N GLN A 323 12.90 -9.74 2.77
CA GLN A 323 12.90 -9.23 4.14
C GLN A 323 12.43 -10.27 5.14
N PHE A 324 11.37 -11.01 4.83
CA PHE A 324 10.92 -12.11 5.68
C PHE A 324 12.01 -13.19 5.85
N LEU A 325 12.79 -13.49 4.80
CA LEU A 325 13.87 -14.47 4.86
C LEU A 325 15.12 -13.98 5.62
N GLU A 326 15.41 -12.68 5.58
CA GLU A 326 16.50 -12.05 6.35
C GLU A 326 16.25 -12.06 7.86
N LEU A 327 14.97 -12.11 8.28
CA LEU A 327 14.62 -12.29 9.68
C LEU A 327 15.21 -13.61 10.21
N SER A 328 15.73 -13.61 11.43
CA SER A 328 16.14 -14.82 12.11
C SER A 328 14.93 -15.77 12.30
N SER A 329 15.19 -17.06 12.55
CA SER A 329 14.11 -18.03 12.76
C SER A 329 13.15 -17.64 13.90
N ILE A 330 13.66 -16.92 14.89
CA ILE A 330 12.88 -16.40 16.03
C ILE A 330 12.01 -15.22 15.60
N GLU A 331 12.57 -14.31 14.81
CA GLU A 331 11.90 -13.12 14.29
C GLU A 331 10.79 -13.47 13.28
N ARG A 332 10.95 -14.57 12.53
CA ARG A 332 9.94 -15.11 11.61
C ARG A 332 8.76 -15.78 12.29
N ALA A 333 8.97 -16.38 13.47
CA ALA A 333 7.99 -17.24 14.13
C ALA A 333 6.56 -16.65 14.27
N PRO A 334 6.37 -15.34 14.55
CA PRO A 334 5.05 -14.73 14.61
C PRO A 334 4.31 -14.68 13.26
N PHE A 335 5.04 -14.65 12.15
CA PHE A 335 4.48 -14.56 10.80
C PHE A 335 4.35 -15.93 10.11
N THR A 336 4.95 -16.97 10.69
CA THR A 336 4.94 -18.32 10.12
C THR A 336 3.53 -18.80 9.84
N PHE A 337 2.56 -18.57 10.73
CA PHE A 337 1.17 -18.98 10.52
C PHE A 337 0.51 -18.25 9.32
N TYR A 338 0.73 -16.93 9.22
CA TYR A 338 0.21 -16.12 8.11
C TYR A 338 0.75 -16.60 6.76
N TYR A 339 2.06 -16.86 6.69
CA TYR A 339 2.68 -17.29 5.45
C TYR A 339 2.52 -18.79 5.16
N GLN A 340 2.28 -19.64 6.16
CA GLN A 340 1.97 -21.07 5.98
C GLN A 340 0.65 -21.31 5.23
N GLU A 341 -0.32 -20.40 5.36
CA GLU A 341 -1.57 -20.47 4.59
C GLU A 341 -1.34 -20.17 3.10
N ILE A 342 -0.31 -19.38 2.77
CA ILE A 342 -0.05 -18.86 1.42
C ILE A 342 1.04 -19.66 0.69
N TRP A 343 2.08 -20.11 1.41
CA TRP A 343 3.35 -20.59 0.85
C TRP A 343 3.71 -22.05 1.21
N ASP A 344 2.72 -22.85 1.62
CA ASP A 344 2.84 -24.24 2.11
C ASP A 344 2.94 -24.36 3.65
N ARG A 345 2.27 -25.38 4.20
CA ARG A 345 2.07 -25.56 5.65
C ARG A 345 3.32 -26.06 6.37
N ASP A 346 4.23 -26.72 5.66
CA ASP A 346 5.36 -27.42 6.28
C ASP A 346 6.57 -26.49 6.51
N ASP A 347 7.01 -25.72 5.50
CA ASP A 347 8.09 -24.74 5.64
C ASP A 347 7.94 -23.58 4.64
N ALA A 348 7.14 -22.58 5.03
CA ALA A 348 6.88 -21.39 4.22
C ALA A 348 8.17 -20.63 3.84
N ALA A 349 9.19 -20.61 4.71
CA ALA A 349 10.43 -19.90 4.44
C ALA A 349 11.26 -20.62 3.36
N TYR A 350 11.34 -21.95 3.41
CA TYR A 350 11.97 -22.73 2.35
C TYR A 350 11.24 -22.56 1.01
N SER A 351 9.90 -22.69 1.00
CA SER A 351 9.10 -22.50 -0.22
C SER A 351 9.26 -21.12 -0.84
N MET A 352 9.30 -20.09 0.00
CA MET A 352 9.60 -18.72 -0.41
C MET A 352 10.99 -18.57 -1.01
N ALA A 353 12.03 -19.13 -0.38
CA ALA A 353 13.39 -19.10 -0.92
C ALA A 353 13.46 -19.79 -2.30
N VAL A 354 12.86 -20.97 -2.42
CA VAL A 354 12.75 -21.70 -3.70
C VAL A 354 11.98 -20.88 -4.75
N TYR A 355 10.91 -20.19 -4.35
CA TYR A 355 10.16 -19.30 -5.25
C TYR A 355 11.03 -18.15 -5.77
N LEU A 356 11.77 -17.48 -4.89
CA LEU A 356 12.69 -16.40 -5.27
C LEU A 356 13.76 -16.88 -6.26
N ASP A 357 14.27 -18.10 -6.09
CA ASP A 357 15.31 -18.67 -6.95
C ASP A 357 14.77 -19.18 -8.29
N THR A 358 13.53 -19.67 -8.34
CA THR A 358 13.00 -20.41 -9.51
C THR A 358 11.91 -19.68 -10.30
N LYS A 359 11.20 -18.73 -9.70
CA LYS A 359 10.02 -18.08 -10.31
C LYS A 359 10.20 -16.57 -10.52
N VAL A 360 10.91 -15.88 -9.64
CA VAL A 360 11.11 -14.43 -9.79
C VAL A 360 12.14 -14.14 -10.88
N THR A 361 11.68 -13.62 -12.02
CA THR A 361 12.51 -13.38 -13.20
C THR A 361 13.17 -12.00 -13.16
N LYS A 362 14.15 -11.81 -12.25
CA LYS A 362 14.87 -10.53 -12.07
C LYS A 362 15.46 -9.96 -13.37
N LYS A 363 15.76 -10.82 -14.35
CA LYS A 363 16.24 -10.42 -15.69
C LYS A 363 15.27 -9.42 -16.36
N LEU A 364 13.96 -9.60 -16.19
CA LEU A 364 12.94 -8.73 -16.79
C LEU A 364 12.95 -7.33 -16.18
N TRP A 365 13.39 -7.17 -14.93
CA TRP A 365 13.50 -5.85 -14.29
C TRP A 365 14.53 -4.96 -14.97
N THR A 366 15.52 -5.57 -15.64
CA THR A 366 16.62 -4.88 -16.33
C THR A 366 16.37 -4.70 -17.82
N GLU A 367 15.28 -5.26 -18.35
CA GLU A 367 14.96 -5.17 -19.77
C GLU A 367 14.49 -3.75 -20.09
N LYS A 368 15.26 -3.02 -20.89
CA LYS A 368 14.90 -1.66 -21.32
C LYS A 368 13.50 -1.68 -21.95
N PRO A 369 12.60 -0.76 -21.57
CA PRO A 369 11.33 -0.59 -22.28
C PRO A 369 11.61 -0.10 -23.68
N ILE A 370 11.09 -0.84 -24.65
CA ILE A 370 11.16 -0.49 -26.07
C ILE A 370 9.74 -0.55 -26.61
N PHE A 371 9.33 0.49 -27.32
CA PHE A 371 8.07 0.55 -28.02
C PHE A 371 8.06 -0.51 -29.12
N ASP A 372 7.14 -1.46 -29.03
CA ASP A 372 6.95 -2.52 -30.01
C ASP A 372 5.53 -2.47 -30.56
N LYS A 373 5.44 -2.40 -31.90
CA LYS A 373 4.18 -2.49 -32.64
C LYS A 373 3.40 -3.79 -32.36
N ASN A 374 4.09 -4.86 -31.97
CA ASN A 374 3.45 -6.12 -31.62
C ASN A 374 2.64 -5.99 -30.32
N ASP A 375 3.05 -5.09 -29.43
CA ASP A 375 2.38 -4.80 -28.17
C ASP A 375 1.30 -3.72 -28.30
N ILE A 376 0.91 -3.37 -29.53
CA ILE A 376 -0.37 -2.69 -29.80
C ILE A 376 -1.48 -3.73 -29.68
N TYR A 377 -2.44 -3.49 -28.78
CA TYR A 377 -3.47 -4.49 -28.44
C TYR A 377 -4.90 -3.94 -28.36
N LYS A 378 -5.08 -2.65 -28.61
CA LYS A 378 -6.39 -1.98 -28.62
C LYS A 378 -6.50 -1.07 -29.84
N GLU A 379 -7.72 -0.65 -30.13
CA GLU A 379 -8.04 0.26 -31.23
C GLU A 379 -8.73 1.51 -30.68
N SER A 380 -8.54 2.65 -31.33
CA SER A 380 -9.22 3.90 -31.01
C SER A 380 -10.16 4.32 -32.14
N PHE A 381 -11.25 5.00 -31.81
CA PHE A 381 -12.11 5.58 -32.85
C PHE A 381 -11.38 6.69 -33.66
N LEU A 382 -10.30 7.26 -33.11
CA LEU A 382 -9.45 8.28 -33.74
C LEU A 382 -8.48 7.70 -34.80
N THR A 383 -8.42 6.38 -34.96
CA THR A 383 -7.45 5.68 -35.83
C THR A 383 -7.34 6.26 -37.23
N ASN A 384 -8.46 6.49 -37.90
CA ASN A 384 -8.45 6.97 -39.27
C ASN A 384 -7.80 8.36 -39.37
N LYS A 385 -8.14 9.27 -38.45
CA LYS A 385 -7.62 10.63 -38.46
C LYS A 385 -6.14 10.66 -38.08
N ILE A 386 -5.74 9.86 -37.09
CA ILE A 386 -4.34 9.74 -36.68
C ILE A 386 -3.48 9.19 -37.83
N LEU A 387 -3.95 8.15 -38.53
CA LEU A 387 -3.22 7.59 -39.67
C LEU A 387 -3.12 8.56 -40.85
N GLU A 388 -4.19 9.31 -41.14
CA GLU A 388 -4.17 10.38 -42.15
C GLU A 388 -3.07 11.41 -41.83
N LEU A 389 -3.04 11.93 -40.61
CA LEU A 389 -2.04 12.92 -40.19
C LEU A 389 -0.62 12.37 -40.18
N LEU A 390 -0.43 11.11 -39.75
CA LEU A 390 0.88 10.45 -39.75
C LEU A 390 1.40 10.20 -41.18
N GLN A 391 0.51 9.84 -42.12
CA GLN A 391 0.86 9.61 -43.52
C GLN A 391 1.18 10.92 -44.25
N GLU A 392 0.55 12.02 -43.85
CA GLU A 392 0.81 13.38 -44.37
C GLU A 392 1.95 14.09 -43.63
N GLU A 393 2.61 13.43 -42.67
CA GLU A 393 3.66 13.98 -41.79
C GLU A 393 3.26 15.30 -41.09
N LYS A 394 1.98 15.45 -40.77
CA LYS A 394 1.42 16.64 -40.11
C LYS A 394 1.68 16.65 -38.61
N SER A 395 1.66 17.85 -38.02
CA SER A 395 1.77 18.04 -36.57
C SER A 395 0.48 17.68 -35.84
N THR A 396 0.61 17.35 -34.56
CA THR A 396 -0.52 17.06 -33.66
C THR A 396 -1.42 18.26 -33.37
N THR A 397 -1.01 19.48 -33.73
CA THR A 397 -1.82 20.71 -33.54
C THR A 397 -3.13 20.68 -34.31
N GLU A 398 -3.13 20.15 -35.54
CA GLU A 398 -4.36 19.97 -36.33
C GLU A 398 -5.34 19.00 -35.64
N LEU A 399 -4.80 17.98 -34.97
CA LEU A 399 -5.60 17.02 -34.21
C LEU A 399 -6.26 17.69 -32.99
N ILE A 400 -5.53 18.52 -32.24
CA ILE A 400 -6.07 19.22 -31.04
C ILE A 400 -7.30 20.06 -31.41
N GLU A 401 -7.22 20.87 -32.48
CA GLU A 401 -8.33 21.73 -32.89
C GLU A 401 -9.57 20.92 -33.31
N ASP A 402 -9.36 19.79 -33.98
CA ASP A 402 -10.44 18.89 -34.38
C ASP A 402 -11.08 18.21 -33.16
N LEU A 403 -10.26 17.70 -32.24
CA LEU A 403 -10.73 17.08 -30.99
C LEU A 403 -11.56 18.04 -30.13
N ARG A 404 -11.12 19.30 -29.98
CA ARG A 404 -11.90 20.36 -29.29
C ARG A 404 -13.25 20.61 -29.94
N LYS A 405 -13.36 20.54 -31.26
CA LYS A 405 -14.64 20.67 -31.97
C LYS A 405 -15.52 19.45 -31.76
N GLN A 406 -14.94 18.25 -31.83
CA GLN A 406 -15.68 17.00 -31.68
C GLN A 406 -16.31 16.84 -30.30
N ILE A 407 -15.57 17.12 -29.23
CA ILE A 407 -16.07 16.94 -27.86
C ILE A 407 -17.24 17.86 -27.50
N ASN A 408 -17.27 19.06 -28.09
CA ASN A 408 -18.35 20.04 -27.94
C ASN A 408 -19.60 19.69 -28.80
N ASN A 409 -19.43 18.90 -29.86
CA ASN A 409 -20.53 18.39 -30.65
C ASN A 409 -21.12 17.16 -29.94
N GLN A 410 -22.30 17.29 -29.31
CA GLN A 410 -22.99 16.31 -28.44
C GLN A 410 -23.21 14.87 -28.98
N LYS A 411 -22.64 14.48 -30.13
CA LYS A 411 -22.83 13.18 -30.80
C LYS A 411 -21.89 12.06 -30.34
N LEU A 412 -20.85 12.35 -29.57
CA LEU A 412 -19.90 11.33 -29.10
C LEU A 412 -20.52 10.47 -27.99
N SER A 413 -20.34 9.16 -28.09
CA SER A 413 -20.59 8.23 -26.99
C SER A 413 -19.64 8.49 -25.82
N ARG A 414 -19.97 7.96 -24.64
CA ARG A 414 -19.15 8.13 -23.43
C ARG A 414 -17.71 7.64 -23.61
N SER A 415 -17.53 6.46 -24.20
CA SER A 415 -16.20 5.90 -24.47
C SER A 415 -15.39 6.79 -25.42
N GLU A 416 -16.03 7.34 -26.45
CA GLU A 416 -15.38 8.25 -27.40
C GLU A 416 -14.98 9.57 -26.73
N LYS A 417 -15.87 10.16 -25.90
CA LYS A 417 -15.53 11.36 -25.11
C LYS A 417 -14.33 11.12 -24.19
N VAL A 418 -14.26 9.96 -23.54
CA VAL A 418 -13.12 9.57 -22.69
C VAL A 418 -11.83 9.48 -23.52
N GLU A 419 -11.86 8.84 -24.70
CA GLU A 419 -10.68 8.76 -25.59
C GLU A 419 -10.22 10.13 -26.10
N VAL A 420 -11.15 11.02 -26.50
CA VAL A 420 -10.81 12.41 -26.87
C VAL A 420 -10.14 13.13 -25.71
N SER A 421 -10.70 12.97 -24.51
CA SER A 421 -10.19 13.65 -23.31
C SER A 421 -8.76 13.20 -22.98
N ILE A 422 -8.47 11.90 -23.11
CA ILE A 422 -7.11 11.35 -22.96
C ILE A 422 -6.19 11.93 -24.03
N ALA A 423 -6.61 11.96 -25.30
CA ALA A 423 -5.79 12.50 -26.37
C ALA A 423 -5.44 13.97 -26.14
N LEU A 424 -6.41 14.78 -25.69
CA LEU A 424 -6.19 16.19 -25.36
C LEU A 424 -5.22 16.39 -24.19
N ILE A 425 -5.33 15.60 -23.10
CA ILE A 425 -4.37 15.64 -21.98
C ILE A 425 -2.95 15.38 -22.47
N VAL A 426 -2.79 14.28 -23.21
CA VAL A 426 -1.46 13.83 -23.66
C VAL A 426 -0.81 14.86 -24.58
N LEU A 427 -1.64 15.57 -25.37
CA LEU A 427 -1.19 16.66 -26.24
C LEU A 427 -1.03 18.01 -25.51
N GLY A 428 -1.22 18.05 -24.19
CA GLY A 428 -0.93 19.21 -23.34
C GLY A 428 -2.09 20.19 -23.14
N ASP A 429 -3.31 19.83 -23.51
CA ASP A 429 -4.49 20.70 -23.43
C ASP A 429 -5.21 20.63 -22.08
N PHE A 430 -4.46 20.87 -21.00
CA PHE A 430 -4.96 20.67 -19.62
C PHE A 430 -6.10 21.61 -19.23
N ASP A 431 -6.05 22.88 -19.64
CA ASP A 431 -7.01 23.87 -19.19
C ASP A 431 -8.40 23.61 -19.77
N PHE A 432 -8.47 23.10 -21.00
CA PHE A 432 -9.71 22.64 -21.61
C PHE A 432 -10.31 21.45 -20.86
N ILE A 433 -9.46 20.49 -20.46
CA ILE A 433 -9.91 19.28 -19.75
C ILE A 433 -10.32 19.58 -18.32
N ASN A 434 -9.62 20.48 -17.64
CA ASN A 434 -10.02 20.94 -16.31
C ASN A 434 -11.43 21.56 -16.35
N ALA A 435 -11.71 22.43 -17.32
CA ALA A 435 -13.06 22.99 -17.51
C ALA A 435 -14.11 21.90 -17.79
N LEU A 436 -13.74 20.88 -18.58
CA LEU A 436 -14.63 19.76 -18.90
C LEU A 436 -14.88 18.82 -17.71
N ILE A 437 -13.92 18.68 -16.79
CA ILE A 437 -14.12 17.94 -15.53
C ILE A 437 -15.05 18.73 -14.62
N GLU A 438 -14.87 20.05 -14.51
CA GLU A 438 -15.70 20.92 -13.67
C GLU A 438 -17.18 20.95 -14.11
N GLU A 439 -17.43 20.94 -15.42
CA GLU A 439 -18.77 20.97 -16.01
C GLU A 439 -19.33 19.56 -16.34
N GLY A 440 -18.56 18.51 -16.07
CA GLY A 440 -18.83 17.15 -16.52
C GLY A 440 -19.91 16.41 -15.71
N GLU A 441 -20.61 15.47 -16.35
CA GLU A 441 -21.50 14.54 -15.67
C GLU A 441 -20.72 13.53 -14.81
N GLU A 442 -21.21 13.19 -13.62
CA GLU A 442 -20.54 12.29 -12.67
C GLU A 442 -20.18 10.93 -13.29
N ILE A 443 -21.08 10.36 -14.10
CA ILE A 443 -20.86 9.07 -14.79
C ILE A 443 -19.67 9.18 -15.76
N PHE A 444 -19.54 10.29 -16.49
CA PHE A 444 -18.42 10.52 -17.38
C PHE A 444 -17.11 10.67 -16.59
N ILE A 445 -17.11 11.46 -15.51
CA ILE A 445 -15.94 11.67 -14.65
C ILE A 445 -15.46 10.34 -14.07
N LYS A 446 -16.37 9.47 -13.61
CA LYS A 446 -16.05 8.12 -13.12
C LYS A 446 -15.37 7.26 -14.20
N SER A 447 -15.95 7.19 -15.40
CA SER A 447 -15.34 6.44 -16.52
C SER A 447 -13.98 7.01 -16.94
N PHE A 448 -13.83 8.33 -16.88
CA PHE A 448 -12.57 9.00 -17.18
C PHE A 448 -11.50 8.70 -16.12
N ARG A 449 -11.85 8.78 -14.84
CA ARG A 449 -10.98 8.40 -13.70
C ARG A 449 -10.47 6.98 -13.86
N ASN A 450 -11.37 6.01 -14.03
CA ASN A 450 -11.00 4.60 -14.20
C ASN A 450 -9.98 4.42 -15.32
N ARG A 451 -10.17 5.12 -16.43
CA ARG A 451 -9.28 5.04 -17.58
C ARG A 451 -7.91 5.70 -17.33
N ILE A 452 -7.86 6.84 -16.64
CA ILE A 452 -6.60 7.48 -16.21
C ILE A 452 -5.83 6.54 -15.27
N GLU A 453 -6.50 5.96 -14.27
CA GLU A 453 -5.88 5.02 -13.33
C GLU A 453 -5.34 3.77 -14.01
N GLN A 454 -6.09 3.21 -14.95
CA GLN A 454 -5.66 2.05 -15.74
C GLN A 454 -4.41 2.37 -16.56
N LEU A 455 -4.36 3.54 -17.21
CA LEU A 455 -3.18 3.96 -17.98
C LEU A 455 -1.96 4.17 -17.07
N ILE A 456 -2.14 4.80 -15.91
CA ILE A 456 -1.07 4.94 -14.92
C ILE A 456 -0.55 3.56 -14.52
N ASP A 457 -1.44 2.61 -14.19
CA ASP A 457 -1.07 1.26 -13.77
C ASP A 457 -0.27 0.51 -14.84
N ILE A 458 -0.71 0.59 -16.09
CA ILE A 458 0.00 0.02 -17.25
C ILE A 458 1.40 0.61 -17.41
N LEU A 459 1.55 1.92 -17.20
CA LEU A 459 2.82 2.63 -17.38
C LEU A 459 3.79 2.42 -16.21
N LYS A 460 3.32 1.89 -15.06
CA LYS A 460 4.24 1.58 -13.94
C LYS A 460 5.31 0.58 -14.33
N ASP A 461 4.99 -0.45 -15.12
CA ASP A 461 5.98 -1.45 -15.55
C ASP A 461 7.13 -0.86 -16.38
N PRO A 462 6.88 -0.17 -17.51
CA PRO A 462 7.97 0.41 -18.29
C PRO A 462 8.74 1.48 -17.48
N ILE A 463 8.08 2.29 -16.66
CA ILE A 463 8.78 3.27 -15.81
C ILE A 463 9.67 2.57 -14.76
N ALA A 464 9.18 1.49 -14.14
CA ALA A 464 9.94 0.72 -13.17
C ALA A 464 11.22 0.10 -13.78
N ARG A 465 11.14 -0.40 -15.02
CA ARG A 465 12.29 -0.98 -15.73
C ARG A 465 13.35 0.04 -16.15
N TRP A 466 12.98 1.33 -16.25
CA TRP A 466 13.94 2.39 -16.54
C TRP A 466 14.84 2.75 -15.36
N SER A 467 14.47 2.40 -14.13
CA SER A 467 15.12 2.94 -12.92
C SER A 467 16.63 2.66 -12.84
N LEU A 468 17.09 1.50 -13.33
CA LEU A 468 18.50 1.10 -13.26
C LEU A 468 19.43 1.86 -14.21
N ASN A 469 18.90 2.36 -15.34
CA ASN A 469 19.68 3.10 -16.33
C ASN A 469 19.48 4.62 -16.20
N PHE A 470 18.75 5.06 -15.17
CA PHE A 470 18.25 6.42 -15.09
C PHE A 470 19.31 7.45 -14.65
N SER A 471 20.30 7.04 -13.85
CA SER A 471 21.38 7.93 -13.39
C SER A 471 22.24 8.44 -14.55
N GLU A 472 22.50 7.62 -15.56
CA GLU A 472 23.26 8.01 -16.74
C GLU A 472 22.51 9.07 -17.56
N TYR A 473 21.20 8.89 -17.73
CA TYR A 473 20.33 9.88 -18.38
C TYR A 473 20.36 11.24 -17.67
N LEU A 474 20.19 11.25 -16.34
CA LEU A 474 20.22 12.50 -15.58
C LEU A 474 21.57 13.21 -15.65
N LEU A 475 22.68 12.45 -15.73
CA LEU A 475 24.01 13.02 -15.87
C LEU A 475 24.18 13.73 -17.21
N GLU A 476 23.67 13.14 -18.29
CA GLU A 476 23.67 13.78 -19.61
C GLU A 476 22.82 15.05 -19.63
N ILE A 477 21.63 15.02 -19.02
CA ILE A 477 20.77 16.21 -18.87
C ILE A 477 21.47 17.30 -18.06
N TYR A 478 22.14 16.95 -16.96
CA TYR A 478 22.92 17.91 -16.18
C TYR A 478 23.99 18.60 -17.02
N ASN A 479 24.76 17.83 -17.79
CA ASN A 479 25.79 18.38 -18.67
C ASN A 479 25.17 19.31 -19.73
N GLY A 480 24.00 18.96 -20.28
CA GLY A 480 23.24 19.81 -21.20
C GLY A 480 22.75 21.11 -20.56
N MET A 481 22.19 21.04 -19.35
CA MET A 481 21.76 22.21 -18.56
C MET A 481 22.94 23.12 -18.22
N LYS A 482 24.08 22.55 -17.84
CA LYS A 482 25.31 23.28 -17.53
C LYS A 482 25.86 23.99 -18.77
N ALA A 483 25.79 23.37 -19.94
CA ALA A 483 26.21 23.97 -21.21
C ALA A 483 25.27 25.09 -21.67
N ASN A 484 23.95 24.97 -21.43
CA ASN A 484 22.94 25.91 -21.92
C ASN A 484 21.90 26.28 -20.84
N PRO A 485 22.28 27.04 -19.79
CA PRO A 485 21.40 27.31 -18.65
C PRO A 485 20.17 28.15 -18.99
N LEU A 486 20.20 28.92 -20.09
CA LEU A 486 19.07 29.74 -20.54
C LEU A 486 17.92 28.95 -21.19
N LEU A 487 18.12 27.65 -21.47
CA LEU A 487 17.11 26.80 -22.10
C LEU A 487 16.19 26.10 -21.10
N TYR A 488 16.51 26.16 -19.80
CA TYR A 488 15.83 25.41 -18.75
C TYR A 488 15.31 26.40 -17.70
N ASP A 489 14.01 26.36 -17.44
CA ASP A 489 13.36 27.24 -16.45
C ASP A 489 13.30 26.58 -15.06
N ILE A 490 13.68 25.30 -14.97
CA ILE A 490 13.74 24.51 -13.75
C ILE A 490 15.18 24.23 -13.29
N ASN A 491 15.39 24.30 -11.97
CA ASN A 491 16.64 23.87 -11.35
C ASN A 491 16.83 22.34 -11.49
N PHE A 492 18.07 21.90 -11.74
CA PHE A 492 18.41 20.49 -11.91
C PHE A 492 17.96 19.58 -10.75
N LEU A 493 18.06 20.01 -9.49
CA LEU A 493 17.60 19.24 -8.34
C LEU A 493 16.08 19.03 -8.36
N HIS A 494 15.30 20.04 -8.74
CA HIS A 494 13.85 19.89 -8.91
C HIS A 494 13.53 18.94 -10.06
N TYR A 495 14.30 19.01 -11.15
CA TYR A 495 14.20 18.06 -12.26
C TYR A 495 14.46 16.61 -11.78
N CYS A 496 15.54 16.35 -11.05
CA CYS A 496 15.82 15.04 -10.46
C CYS A 496 14.68 14.55 -9.56
N ARG A 497 14.15 15.43 -8.70
CA ARG A 497 13.05 15.10 -7.77
C ARG A 497 11.77 14.68 -8.49
N ILE A 498 11.42 15.34 -9.60
CA ILE A 498 10.25 14.95 -10.41
C ILE A 498 10.39 13.50 -10.88
N TYR A 499 11.52 13.15 -11.50
CA TYR A 499 11.73 11.81 -12.02
C TYR A 499 11.88 10.75 -10.93
N LEU A 500 12.59 11.07 -9.84
CA LEU A 500 12.69 10.19 -8.67
C LEU A 500 11.30 9.88 -8.09
N SER A 501 10.41 10.88 -8.02
CA SER A 501 9.02 10.73 -7.55
C SER A 501 8.21 9.84 -8.48
N ILE A 502 8.31 10.05 -9.79
CA ILE A 502 7.60 9.23 -10.80
C ILE A 502 8.06 7.77 -10.73
N ILE A 503 9.37 7.51 -10.61
CA ILE A 503 9.93 6.16 -10.49
C ILE A 503 9.49 5.50 -9.17
N ALA A 504 9.56 6.24 -8.06
CA ALA A 504 9.13 5.77 -6.74
C ALA A 504 7.64 5.37 -6.75
N ASN A 505 6.77 6.24 -7.26
CA ASN A 505 5.32 5.99 -7.35
C ASN A 505 4.96 4.86 -8.33
N SER A 506 5.85 4.59 -9.29
CA SER A 506 5.74 3.46 -10.22
C SER A 506 6.32 2.16 -9.67
N GLY A 507 6.81 2.15 -8.42
CA GLY A 507 7.42 0.99 -7.77
C GLY A 507 8.68 0.47 -8.47
N GLY A 508 9.43 1.36 -9.13
CA GLY A 508 10.74 1.05 -9.68
C GLY A 508 11.81 0.83 -8.61
N LEU A 509 12.95 0.26 -9.01
CA LEU A 509 14.09 0.12 -8.10
C LEU A 509 14.65 1.50 -7.72
N PRO A 510 15.25 1.64 -6.53
CA PRO A 510 16.00 2.84 -6.16
C PRO A 510 17.07 3.20 -7.19
N ILE A 511 17.37 4.49 -7.28
CA ILE A 511 18.33 5.06 -8.21
C ILE A 511 19.60 5.41 -7.44
N ASP A 512 20.75 4.96 -7.95
CA ASP A 512 22.04 5.37 -7.43
C ASP A 512 22.34 6.81 -7.87
N THR A 513 22.13 7.77 -6.97
CA THR A 513 22.37 9.19 -7.21
C THR A 513 23.82 9.61 -6.94
N ARG A 514 24.73 8.69 -6.57
CA ARG A 514 26.12 9.02 -6.23
C ARG A 514 26.87 9.65 -7.40
N ILE A 515 26.73 9.08 -8.59
CA ILE A 515 27.37 9.59 -9.82
C ILE A 515 26.91 11.02 -10.11
N LEU A 516 25.64 11.33 -9.87
CA LEU A 516 25.10 12.68 -10.01
C LEU A 516 25.68 13.63 -8.95
N ALA A 517 25.73 13.18 -7.70
CA ALA A 517 26.28 13.97 -6.60
C ALA A 517 27.78 14.27 -6.79
N GLU A 518 28.53 13.36 -7.40
CA GLU A 518 29.94 13.57 -7.76
C GLU A 518 30.12 14.56 -8.92
N ALA A 519 29.14 14.66 -9.83
CA ALA A 519 29.20 15.51 -11.01
C ALA A 519 28.73 16.96 -10.78
N VAL A 520 27.81 17.18 -9.84
CA VAL A 520 27.21 18.50 -9.60
C VAL A 520 28.17 19.46 -8.89
N ASP A 521 28.32 20.67 -9.43
CA ASP A 521 29.20 21.70 -8.85
C ASP A 521 28.60 22.35 -7.58
N ASN A 522 27.28 22.48 -7.52
CA ASN A 522 26.59 23.12 -6.41
C ASN A 522 26.62 22.21 -5.16
N VAL A 523 27.20 22.73 -4.08
CA VAL A 523 27.41 21.99 -2.83
C VAL A 523 26.08 21.59 -2.15
N GLU A 524 25.07 22.45 -2.18
CA GLU A 524 23.75 22.15 -1.60
C GLU A 524 23.00 21.05 -2.37
N ASP A 525 23.09 21.08 -3.70
CA ASP A 525 22.52 20.04 -4.56
C ASP A 525 23.25 18.71 -4.35
N LYS A 526 24.58 18.76 -4.19
CA LYS A 526 25.41 17.61 -3.84
C LYS A 526 24.97 16.99 -2.51
N TYR A 527 24.72 17.79 -1.48
CA TYR A 527 24.19 17.29 -0.20
C TYR A 527 22.85 16.57 -0.38
N SER A 528 21.92 17.14 -1.14
CA SER A 528 20.62 16.52 -1.42
C SER A 528 20.74 15.21 -2.22
N LEU A 529 21.62 15.14 -3.21
CA LEU A 529 21.81 13.92 -4.02
C LEU A 529 22.50 12.81 -3.22
N TYR A 530 23.46 13.13 -2.35
CA TYR A 530 24.02 12.17 -1.40
C TYR A 530 23.01 11.72 -0.35
N ALA A 531 22.09 12.60 0.07
CA ALA A 531 21.00 12.21 0.95
C ALA A 531 20.11 11.14 0.30
N GLU A 532 19.72 11.33 -0.97
CA GLU A 532 18.97 10.32 -1.75
C GLU A 532 19.74 9.00 -1.86
N TYR A 533 21.07 9.05 -2.00
CA TYR A 533 21.93 7.87 -2.06
C TYR A 533 21.98 7.14 -0.72
N PHE A 534 22.20 7.85 0.39
CA PHE A 534 22.22 7.25 1.73
C PHE A 534 20.87 6.68 2.11
N ALA A 535 19.79 7.40 1.84
CA ALA A 535 18.41 6.93 1.96
C ALA A 535 18.21 5.58 1.26
N PHE A 536 18.59 5.48 -0.02
CA PHE A 536 18.54 4.23 -0.78
C PHE A 536 19.31 3.09 -0.09
N GLN A 537 20.56 3.34 0.29
CA GLN A 537 21.44 2.30 0.82
C GLN A 537 21.01 1.82 2.22
N ILE A 538 20.38 2.68 3.01
CA ILE A 538 20.02 2.42 4.41
C ILE A 538 18.56 1.95 4.56
N ALA A 539 17.69 2.17 3.56
CA ALA A 539 16.29 1.74 3.62
C ALA A 539 16.07 0.22 3.42
N GLY A 540 17.10 -0.57 3.11
CA GLY A 540 17.00 -2.04 3.04
C GLY A 540 16.48 -2.59 1.71
N THR A 541 17.01 -2.09 0.60
CA THR A 541 16.59 -2.44 -0.76
C THR A 541 17.58 -3.37 -1.49
N ALA A 542 18.48 -4.05 -0.77
CA ALA A 542 19.36 -5.08 -1.34
C ALA A 542 18.96 -6.50 -0.94
N HIS A 543 19.58 -7.50 -1.59
CA HIS A 543 19.46 -8.93 -1.25
C HIS A 543 20.07 -9.29 0.12
N SER A 544 20.99 -8.46 0.60
CA SER A 544 21.53 -8.53 1.95
C SER A 544 21.68 -7.10 2.46
N PHE A 545 20.71 -6.66 3.25
CA PHE A 545 20.68 -5.31 3.80
C PHE A 545 21.97 -4.98 4.59
N GLN A 546 22.39 -5.89 5.47
CA GLN A 546 23.62 -5.73 6.25
C GLN A 546 24.87 -5.66 5.36
N TYR A 547 24.96 -6.45 4.29
CA TYR A 547 26.12 -6.36 3.40
C TYR A 547 26.14 -5.05 2.61
N GLN A 548 24.98 -4.58 2.14
CA GLN A 548 24.86 -3.31 1.42
C GLN A 548 25.38 -2.14 2.27
N VAL A 549 24.95 -2.05 3.53
CA VAL A 549 25.39 -0.97 4.42
C VAL A 549 26.87 -1.10 4.80
N ALA A 550 27.41 -2.33 4.89
CA ALA A 550 28.85 -2.53 5.07
C ALA A 550 29.66 -2.00 3.86
N VAL A 551 29.20 -2.28 2.64
CA VAL A 551 29.81 -1.73 1.42
C VAL A 551 29.72 -0.20 1.37
N LEU A 552 28.60 0.39 1.80
CA LEU A 552 28.45 1.85 1.95
C LEU A 552 29.49 2.42 2.93
N CYS A 553 29.66 1.77 4.08
CA CYS A 553 30.61 2.18 5.12
C CYS A 553 32.05 2.18 4.58
N ASP A 554 32.45 1.10 3.90
CA ASP A 554 33.81 0.92 3.39
C ASP A 554 34.14 1.83 2.20
N LYS A 555 33.22 1.91 1.22
CA LYS A 555 33.52 2.56 -0.07
C LYS A 555 33.17 4.04 -0.13
N CYS A 556 32.21 4.48 0.67
CA CYS A 556 31.69 5.84 0.60
C CYS A 556 31.97 6.61 1.89
N ILE A 557 31.42 6.18 3.02
CA ILE A 557 31.47 6.96 4.27
C ILE A 557 32.92 7.17 4.72
N SER A 558 33.71 6.09 4.78
CA SER A 558 35.11 6.16 5.23
C SER A 558 36.01 7.05 4.36
N ALA A 559 35.61 7.30 3.10
CA ALA A 559 36.37 8.10 2.14
C ALA A 559 35.85 9.54 2.00
N THR A 560 34.74 9.86 2.65
CA THR A 560 34.00 11.13 2.49
C THR A 560 34.34 12.13 3.60
N GLU A 561 34.31 13.43 3.29
CA GLU A 561 34.50 14.48 4.31
C GLU A 561 33.33 14.54 5.30
N PRO A 562 33.60 14.81 6.60
CA PRO A 562 32.56 14.86 7.65
C PRO A 562 31.38 15.77 7.32
N ASP A 563 31.64 16.96 6.77
CA ASP A 563 30.59 17.94 6.45
C ASP A 563 29.64 17.45 5.36
N LEU A 564 30.14 16.66 4.39
CA LEU A 564 29.29 16.06 3.35
C LEU A 564 28.36 15.02 3.97
N ILE A 565 28.88 14.16 4.84
CA ILE A 565 28.08 13.16 5.56
C ILE A 565 27.01 13.86 6.40
N MET A 566 27.42 14.84 7.21
CA MET A 566 26.52 15.55 8.11
C MET A 566 25.40 16.28 7.36
N ASN A 567 25.73 17.11 6.37
CA ASN A 567 24.72 17.88 5.64
C ASN A 567 23.81 17.02 4.77
N SER A 568 24.30 15.89 4.26
CA SER A 568 23.45 14.91 3.58
C SER A 568 22.50 14.21 4.54
N PHE A 569 22.95 13.79 5.72
CA PHE A 569 22.09 13.15 6.71
C PHE A 569 20.97 14.07 7.19
N LEU A 570 21.23 15.37 7.34
CA LEU A 570 20.22 16.36 7.70
C LEU A 570 19.15 16.57 6.62
N LYS A 571 19.41 16.14 5.38
CA LYS A 571 18.46 16.23 4.25
C LYS A 571 17.74 14.91 3.98
N ILE A 572 18.01 13.85 4.75
CA ILE A 572 17.44 12.51 4.56
C ILE A 572 15.91 12.54 4.63
N SER A 573 15.33 13.34 5.52
CA SER A 573 13.87 13.51 5.61
C SER A 573 13.22 14.02 4.33
N ASP A 574 13.98 14.75 3.51
CA ASP A 574 13.52 15.37 2.27
C ASP A 574 13.73 14.46 1.04
N THR A 575 14.22 13.25 1.24
CA THR A 575 14.52 12.29 0.18
C THR A 575 13.28 11.53 -0.24
N ILE A 576 13.14 11.32 -1.54
CA ILE A 576 12.02 10.56 -2.10
C ILE A 576 12.24 9.06 -1.87
N GLN A 577 13.51 8.61 -1.83
CA GLN A 577 13.83 7.19 -1.77
C GLN A 577 13.51 6.51 -0.42
N ILE A 578 13.32 7.27 0.67
CA ILE A 578 12.87 6.72 1.98
C ILE A 578 11.42 6.29 1.97
N TYR A 579 10.54 7.05 1.30
CA TYR A 579 9.09 6.88 1.39
C TYR A 579 8.52 5.92 0.32
N ARG A 580 9.34 4.99 -0.16
CA ARG A 580 8.94 4.10 -1.25
C ARG A 580 7.97 3.02 -0.76
N PRO A 581 7.05 2.56 -1.64
CA PRO A 581 6.09 1.50 -1.34
C PRO A 581 6.72 0.11 -1.25
N VAL A 582 8.04 -0.01 -1.51
CA VAL A 582 8.78 -1.23 -1.19
C VAL A 582 8.96 -1.23 0.32
N ARG A 583 8.37 -2.20 1.03
CA ARG A 583 8.61 -2.36 2.47
C ARG A 583 10.12 -2.25 2.70
N GLY A 584 10.54 -1.38 3.62
CA GLY A 584 11.92 -1.15 4.02
C GLY A 584 11.96 -1.05 5.54
N TYR A 585 13.16 -1.10 6.13
CA TYR A 585 13.27 -0.81 7.55
C TYR A 585 12.85 0.64 7.78
N PRO A 586 11.84 0.92 8.62
CA PRO A 586 11.39 2.28 8.84
C PRO A 586 12.54 3.07 9.47
N TRP A 587 13.01 4.08 8.75
CA TRP A 587 13.99 5.03 9.25
C TRP A 587 13.27 6.34 9.55
N VAL A 588 13.02 6.59 10.83
CA VAL A 588 12.31 7.81 11.25
C VAL A 588 13.31 8.95 11.36
N THR A 589 13.13 9.98 10.55
CA THR A 589 14.01 11.17 10.50
C THR A 589 13.20 12.45 10.68
N ASP A 590 13.84 13.49 11.22
CA ASP A 590 13.21 14.79 11.49
C ASP A 590 12.99 15.59 10.18
N MET A 591 11.74 15.87 9.82
CA MET A 591 11.31 16.66 8.66
C MET A 591 11.55 18.17 8.84
N PHE A 592 11.60 18.67 10.07
CA PHE A 592 11.67 20.10 10.37
C PHE A 592 13.02 20.44 11.01
N THR A 593 14.09 20.33 10.22
CA THR A 593 15.46 20.61 10.66
C THR A 593 15.80 22.10 10.60
N PHE A 594 16.44 22.60 11.65
CA PHE A 594 17.06 23.93 11.66
C PHE A 594 18.23 24.00 10.68
N LYS A 595 18.40 25.16 10.04
CA LYS A 595 19.56 25.46 9.21
C LYS A 595 20.75 25.78 10.12
N LEU A 596 21.88 25.15 9.83
CA LEU A 596 23.10 25.29 10.60
C LEU A 596 23.96 26.40 10.04
N ASN A 597 24.70 27.05 10.94
CA ASN A 597 25.85 27.84 10.56
C ASN A 597 27.07 26.92 10.65
N ASN A 598 27.83 26.78 9.56
CA ASN A 598 28.97 25.87 9.47
C ASN A 598 30.17 26.24 10.38
N ASP A 599 30.02 27.26 11.23
CA ASP A 599 31.12 27.86 11.99
C ASP A 599 31.39 27.20 13.37
N ASP A 600 30.62 26.19 13.78
CA ASP A 600 30.63 25.71 15.19
C ASP A 600 31.36 24.37 15.47
N ASP A 601 31.93 23.68 14.46
CA ASP A 601 32.52 22.32 14.62
C ASP A 601 31.65 21.41 15.55
N ASP A 602 30.32 21.43 15.37
CA ASP A 602 29.31 20.72 16.16
C ASP A 602 28.61 19.63 15.34
N ILE A 603 28.19 18.54 16.00
CA ILE A 603 27.29 17.54 15.43
C ILE A 603 25.86 17.85 15.90
N PRO A 604 24.96 18.27 14.98
CA PRO A 604 23.61 18.72 15.30
C PRO A 604 22.76 17.66 15.98
N ILE A 605 21.83 18.09 16.83
CA ILE A 605 20.84 17.21 17.48
C ILE A 605 20.04 16.41 16.43
N ALA A 606 19.67 17.03 15.31
CA ALA A 606 18.96 16.33 14.23
C ALA A 606 19.77 15.17 13.63
N MET A 607 21.11 15.27 13.58
CA MET A 607 21.98 14.17 13.14
C MET A 607 21.98 13.03 14.17
N PHE A 608 22.07 13.35 15.46
CA PHE A 608 21.92 12.35 16.53
C PHE A 608 20.58 11.61 16.42
N ASN A 609 19.48 12.35 16.27
CA ASN A 609 18.14 11.76 16.12
C ASN A 609 18.07 10.82 14.91
N CYS A 610 18.71 11.21 13.81
CA CYS A 610 18.78 10.40 12.61
C CYS A 610 19.51 9.07 12.89
N LEU A 611 20.65 9.11 13.61
CA LEU A 611 21.44 7.93 13.97
C LEU A 611 20.76 7.04 15.04
N GLU A 612 20.17 7.62 16.08
CA GLU A 612 19.44 6.91 17.15
C GLU A 612 18.31 6.02 16.60
N ASN A 613 17.70 6.46 15.50
CA ASN A 613 16.57 5.79 14.87
C ASN A 613 16.96 4.77 13.79
N ILE A 614 18.24 4.53 13.57
CA ILE A 614 18.72 3.49 12.64
C ILE A 614 18.36 2.09 13.18
N ASN A 615 18.22 1.13 12.26
CA ASN A 615 17.99 -0.26 12.61
C ASN A 615 19.21 -0.86 13.34
N THR A 616 18.98 -1.58 14.43
CA THR A 616 20.03 -2.20 15.26
C THR A 616 20.92 -3.17 14.49
N ASN A 617 20.42 -3.81 13.43
CA ASN A 617 21.17 -4.71 12.55
C ASN A 617 22.31 -4.02 11.76
N ILE A 618 22.27 -2.69 11.66
CA ILE A 618 23.30 -1.88 10.99
C ILE A 618 23.91 -0.86 11.94
N ALA A 619 23.89 -1.12 13.26
CA ALA A 619 24.50 -0.25 14.27
C ALA A 619 25.96 0.12 13.98
N TYR A 620 26.71 -0.76 13.29
CA TYR A 620 28.10 -0.51 12.87
C TYR A 620 28.26 0.69 11.91
N LEU A 621 27.17 1.17 11.31
CA LEU A 621 27.17 2.42 10.54
C LEU A 621 27.55 3.62 11.43
N VAL A 622 27.05 3.65 12.67
CA VAL A 622 27.34 4.69 13.66
C VAL A 622 28.82 4.64 14.03
N ASP A 623 29.38 3.43 14.16
CA ASP A 623 30.81 3.19 14.42
C ASP A 623 31.66 3.81 13.30
N THR A 624 31.30 3.55 12.05
CA THR A 624 32.01 4.04 10.87
C THR A 624 31.96 5.57 10.77
N ILE A 625 30.79 6.17 11.03
CA ILE A 625 30.63 7.64 11.03
C ILE A 625 31.48 8.27 12.15
N SER A 626 31.42 7.69 13.35
CA SER A 626 32.22 8.16 14.50
C SER A 626 33.72 8.09 14.21
N GLU A 627 34.18 6.99 13.63
CA GLU A 627 35.59 6.82 13.26
C GLU A 627 36.03 7.79 12.16
N THR A 628 35.14 8.10 11.21
CA THR A 628 35.38 9.08 10.15
C THR A 628 35.56 10.49 10.74
N PHE A 629 34.67 10.88 11.65
CA PHE A 629 34.77 12.17 12.36
C PHE A 629 36.05 12.26 13.21
N ARG A 630 36.45 11.15 13.85
CA ARG A 630 37.70 11.07 14.61
C ARG A 630 38.95 11.22 13.72
N LYS A 631 39.05 10.43 12.64
CA LYS A 631 40.21 10.44 11.71
C LYS A 631 40.42 11.80 11.06
N LYS A 632 39.36 12.56 10.88
CA LYS A 632 39.37 13.90 10.28
C LYS A 632 39.46 15.03 11.31
N GLU A 633 39.89 14.71 12.53
CA GLU A 633 40.15 15.65 13.64
C GLU A 633 38.93 16.44 14.14
N TYR A 634 37.70 16.04 13.80
CA TYR A 634 36.48 16.74 14.23
C TYR A 634 36.34 16.77 15.77
N PHE A 635 36.60 15.63 16.42
CA PHE A 635 36.59 15.52 17.89
C PHE A 635 37.80 16.20 18.55
N ASN A 636 38.91 16.42 17.83
CA ASN A 636 40.05 17.16 18.38
C ASN A 636 39.73 18.65 18.50
N LYS A 637 38.94 19.19 17.56
CA LYS A 637 38.46 20.57 17.60
C LYS A 637 37.41 20.79 18.69
N ASN A 638 36.61 19.76 18.97
CA ASN A 638 35.52 19.83 19.94
C ASN A 638 35.42 18.54 20.79
N PRO A 639 36.28 18.39 21.82
CA PRO A 639 36.34 17.18 22.64
C PRO A 639 35.09 16.98 23.52
N GLU A 640 34.31 18.03 23.76
CA GLU A 640 33.07 17.96 24.56
C GLU A 640 31.95 17.17 23.85
N LEU A 641 32.12 16.83 22.56
CA LEU A 641 31.24 15.92 21.82
C LEU A 641 31.47 14.44 22.15
N ILE A 642 32.66 14.07 22.66
CA ILE A 642 33.01 12.67 22.90
C ILE A 642 32.02 11.97 23.84
N PRO A 643 31.63 12.56 25.00
CA PRO A 643 30.63 11.95 25.88
C PRO A 643 29.27 11.74 25.19
N LEU A 644 28.84 12.66 24.32
CA LEU A 644 27.58 12.55 23.57
C LEU A 644 27.60 11.37 22.59
N VAL A 645 28.69 11.25 21.81
CA VAL A 645 28.86 10.14 20.86
C VAL A 645 28.92 8.81 21.60
N VAL A 646 29.59 8.77 22.76
CA VAL A 646 29.61 7.57 23.61
C VAL A 646 28.19 7.20 24.08
N LEU A 647 27.38 8.17 24.53
CA LEU A 647 25.97 7.94 24.90
C LEU A 647 25.10 7.47 23.73
N LEU A 648 25.31 7.98 22.52
CA LEU A 648 24.66 7.49 21.31
C LEU A 648 24.92 5.99 21.08
N HIS A 649 26.17 5.56 21.27
CA HIS A 649 26.53 4.14 21.21
C HIS A 649 25.88 3.30 22.31
N PHE A 650 25.67 3.85 23.51
CA PHE A 650 24.90 3.17 24.56
C PHE A 650 23.43 2.95 24.17
N GLY A 651 22.83 3.89 23.42
CA GLY A 651 21.43 3.80 22.96
C GLY A 651 21.20 2.81 21.83
N ILE A 652 22.16 2.67 20.91
CA ILE A 652 21.95 1.93 19.66
C ILE A 652 22.38 0.46 19.77
N ILE A 653 23.45 0.16 20.50
CA ILE A 653 24.07 -1.17 20.44
C ILE A 653 23.51 -2.05 21.58
N SER A 654 23.06 -3.29 21.32
CA SER A 654 22.54 -4.29 22.33
C SER A 654 23.57 -5.35 22.79
N LYS A 655 24.22 -5.32 23.99
CA LYS A 655 25.59 -5.89 24.42
C LYS A 655 26.43 -6.92 23.56
N ASP A 656 25.85 -7.56 22.56
CA ASP A 656 26.28 -8.42 21.43
C ASP A 656 27.70 -8.36 20.86
N SER A 657 28.04 -7.24 20.22
CA SER A 657 29.28 -7.10 19.44
C SER A 657 30.48 -6.88 20.36
N ASP A 658 31.70 -7.27 19.93
CA ASP A 658 33.01 -7.12 20.59
C ASP A 658 33.29 -5.68 21.14
N ARG A 659 32.62 -5.35 22.24
CA ARG A 659 32.14 -3.99 22.51
C ARG A 659 33.09 -3.03 23.16
N PHE A 660 34.30 -3.45 23.43
CA PHE A 660 35.26 -2.56 24.07
C PHE A 660 36.10 -1.78 23.08
N GLY A 661 36.14 -2.15 21.79
CA GLY A 661 37.03 -1.51 20.82
C GLY A 661 36.78 -0.01 20.63
N ILE A 662 35.52 0.41 20.49
CA ILE A 662 35.18 1.80 20.14
C ILE A 662 35.21 2.71 21.36
N TYR A 663 34.66 2.26 22.49
CA TYR A 663 34.81 2.99 23.76
C TYR A 663 36.30 3.15 24.10
N LYS A 664 37.11 2.09 23.91
CA LYS A 664 38.57 2.17 24.07
C LYS A 664 39.24 3.18 23.14
N ASN A 665 38.66 3.44 21.96
CA ASN A 665 39.23 4.36 20.97
C ASN A 665 38.79 5.82 21.17
N LEU A 666 37.57 6.06 21.64
CA LEU A 666 37.02 7.41 21.85
C LEU A 666 37.22 7.92 23.27
N LEU A 667 37.06 7.04 24.28
CA LEU A 667 37.24 7.35 25.70
C LEU A 667 37.93 6.17 26.39
N PRO A 668 39.26 6.00 26.18
CA PRO A 668 40.02 4.84 26.64
C PRO A 668 39.86 4.54 28.14
N GLU A 669 39.72 5.59 28.95
CA GLU A 669 39.57 5.49 30.41
C GLU A 669 38.34 4.69 30.83
N LEU A 670 37.29 4.65 29.99
CA LEU A 670 36.04 3.94 30.24
C LEU A 670 36.22 2.42 30.30
N ALA A 671 37.27 1.88 29.65
CA ALA A 671 37.54 0.45 29.62
C ALA A 671 38.08 -0.11 30.94
N GLU A 672 38.58 0.75 31.82
CA GLU A 672 39.17 0.38 33.12
C GLU A 672 38.19 0.62 34.29
N GLN A 673 37.00 1.19 34.03
CA GLN A 673 36.03 1.54 35.06
C GLN A 673 35.12 0.38 35.43
N SER A 674 34.92 0.16 36.73
CA SER A 674 33.93 -0.79 37.25
C SER A 674 32.50 -0.25 37.20
N ASP A 675 32.32 1.07 37.30
CA ASP A 675 31.03 1.75 37.16
C ASP A 675 31.09 2.78 36.02
N VAL A 676 30.75 2.30 34.83
CA VAL A 676 30.74 3.09 33.60
C VAL A 676 29.75 4.25 33.67
N LYS A 677 28.61 4.10 34.38
CA LYS A 677 27.59 5.14 34.42
C LYS A 677 28.02 6.29 35.33
N GLU A 678 28.60 6.00 36.49
CA GLU A 678 29.11 7.04 37.39
C GLU A 678 30.31 7.78 36.76
N PHE A 679 31.22 7.05 36.10
CA PHE A 679 32.33 7.69 35.36
C PHE A 679 31.85 8.61 34.24
N LEU A 680 30.84 8.19 33.46
CA LEU A 680 30.22 9.04 32.44
C LEU A 680 29.55 10.27 33.06
N PHE A 681 28.86 10.11 34.20
CA PHE A 681 28.28 11.24 34.91
C PHE A 681 29.35 12.25 35.36
N GLU A 682 30.45 11.80 35.97
CA GLU A 682 31.58 12.66 36.34
C GLU A 682 32.21 13.36 35.12
N THR A 683 32.39 12.63 34.01
CA THR A 683 32.90 13.16 32.75
C THR A 683 31.98 14.26 32.21
N ILE A 684 30.66 14.03 32.22
CA ILE A 684 29.66 15.02 31.78
C ILE A 684 29.65 16.24 32.70
N GLN A 685 29.84 16.05 34.01
CA GLN A 685 29.92 17.14 34.96
C GLN A 685 31.11 18.07 34.70
N SER A 686 32.19 17.56 34.10
CA SER A 686 33.39 18.33 33.72
C SER A 686 33.25 19.19 32.46
N ILE A 687 32.21 18.97 31.65
CA ILE A 687 31.94 19.75 30.42
C ILE A 687 31.69 21.22 30.78
N CYS A 688 32.40 22.14 30.12
CA CYS A 688 32.33 23.57 30.42
C CYS A 688 31.24 24.27 29.61
N ASN A 689 31.02 23.88 28.36
CA ASN A 689 29.99 24.51 27.54
C ASN A 689 28.58 24.11 28.02
N PRO A 690 27.71 25.06 28.37
CA PRO A 690 26.35 24.76 28.85
C PRO A 690 25.50 24.01 27.82
N TYR A 691 25.75 24.21 26.51
CA TYR A 691 25.05 23.50 25.45
C TYR A 691 25.39 22.00 25.43
N TYR A 692 26.68 21.66 25.39
CA TYR A 692 27.12 20.25 25.38
C TYR A 692 26.81 19.54 26.70
N LYS A 693 26.98 20.24 27.83
CA LYS A 693 26.65 19.69 29.15
C LYS A 693 25.16 19.38 29.28
N SER A 694 24.29 20.32 28.90
CA SER A 694 22.85 20.12 28.90
C SER A 694 22.44 18.96 27.99
N ARG A 695 23.05 18.85 26.80
CA ARG A 695 22.83 17.72 25.88
C ARG A 695 23.17 16.38 26.51
N ALA A 696 24.34 16.28 27.11
CA ALA A 696 24.82 15.03 27.67
C ALA A 696 24.00 14.61 28.89
N LEU A 697 23.54 15.56 29.71
CA LEU A 697 22.67 15.29 30.84
C LEU A 697 21.30 14.75 30.42
N TYR A 698 20.65 15.33 29.40
CA TYR A 698 19.36 14.78 28.96
C TYR A 698 19.52 13.41 28.31
N GLN A 699 20.58 13.19 27.51
CA GLN A 699 20.85 11.87 26.92
C GLN A 699 21.14 10.82 28.00
N LEU A 700 21.93 11.19 29.02
CA LEU A 700 22.18 10.30 30.16
C LEU A 700 20.89 9.97 30.92
N ALA A 701 19.95 10.91 31.00
CA ALA A 701 18.67 10.72 31.69
C ALA A 701 17.80 9.61 31.06
N GLU A 702 17.97 9.31 29.77
CA GLU A 702 17.31 8.19 29.09
C GLU A 702 17.81 6.81 29.57
N PHE A 703 19.01 6.75 30.15
CA PHE A 703 19.64 5.52 30.64
C PHE A 703 19.65 5.39 32.17
N TYR A 704 19.10 6.37 32.89
CA TYR A 704 19.26 6.53 34.34
C TYR A 704 17.94 6.79 35.07
N ASP A 705 17.02 5.82 35.04
CA ASP A 705 15.65 5.92 35.58
C ASP A 705 15.56 6.54 37.00
N LYS A 706 16.49 6.20 37.90
CA LYS A 706 16.47 6.67 39.29
C LYS A 706 16.84 8.15 39.49
N LYS A 707 17.61 8.74 38.57
CA LYS A 707 18.05 10.15 38.62
C LYS A 707 17.55 10.96 37.41
N SER A 708 16.66 10.39 36.60
CA SER A 708 16.27 10.96 35.31
C SER A 708 15.66 12.36 35.47
N TYR A 709 14.81 12.56 36.50
CA TYR A 709 14.23 13.86 36.79
C TYR A 709 15.28 14.90 37.20
N GLU A 710 16.21 14.55 38.10
CA GLU A 710 17.26 15.46 38.55
C GLU A 710 18.19 15.87 37.39
N LEU A 711 18.56 14.91 36.54
CA LEU A 711 19.37 15.16 35.34
C LEU A 711 18.65 16.07 34.34
N LEU A 712 17.36 15.84 34.10
CA LEU A 712 16.54 16.68 33.21
C LEU A 712 16.34 18.09 33.78
N ASN A 713 16.15 18.22 35.10
CA ASN A 713 16.02 19.52 35.75
C ASN A 713 17.35 20.30 35.72
N GLU A 714 18.49 19.64 35.97
CA GLU A 714 19.81 20.25 35.81
C GLU A 714 20.05 20.68 34.36
N SER A 715 19.72 19.81 33.40
CA SER A 715 19.79 20.12 31.98
C SER A 715 18.92 21.35 31.63
N PHE A 716 17.68 21.41 32.10
CA PHE A 716 16.77 22.54 31.92
C PHE A 716 17.35 23.85 32.48
N ILE A 717 17.92 23.82 33.69
CA ILE A 717 18.56 25.01 34.29
C ILE A 717 19.73 25.48 33.42
N LEU A 718 20.56 24.57 32.90
CA LEU A 718 21.68 24.90 32.03
C LEU A 718 21.24 25.50 30.69
N THR A 719 20.07 25.12 30.16
CA THR A 719 19.58 25.69 28.89
C THR A 719 19.45 27.22 28.92
N LYS A 720 19.21 27.80 30.10
CA LYS A 720 19.10 29.25 30.28
C LYS A 720 20.40 30.00 29.98
N ASN A 721 21.54 29.30 30.03
CA ASN A 721 22.86 29.84 29.74
C ASN A 721 23.31 29.62 28.28
N ILE A 722 22.52 28.91 27.47
CA ILE A 722 22.82 28.69 26.05
C ILE A 722 22.55 29.99 25.29
N GLN A 723 23.60 30.55 24.68
CA GLN A 723 23.55 31.86 24.01
C GLN A 723 22.79 31.84 22.69
N LYS A 724 22.90 30.77 21.89
CA LYS A 724 22.24 30.67 20.58
C LYS A 724 20.79 30.19 20.75
N PRO A 725 19.77 31.01 20.40
CA PRO A 725 18.36 30.66 20.63
C PRO A 725 17.92 29.39 19.90
N THR A 726 18.43 29.15 18.69
CA THR A 726 18.13 27.93 17.91
C THR A 726 18.64 26.66 18.57
N LEU A 727 19.82 26.70 19.20
CA LEU A 727 20.37 25.57 19.95
C LEU A 727 19.62 25.37 21.26
N LYS A 728 19.32 26.45 21.96
CA LYS A 728 18.52 26.43 23.19
C LYS A 728 17.14 25.81 22.95
N PHE A 729 16.46 26.21 21.88
CA PHE A 729 15.15 25.69 21.49
C PHE A 729 15.20 24.17 21.28
N GLN A 730 16.14 23.67 20.47
CA GLN A 730 16.27 22.23 20.19
C GLN A 730 16.55 21.39 21.45
N VAL A 731 17.36 21.92 22.38
CA VAL A 731 17.65 21.23 23.65
C VAL A 731 16.40 21.17 24.53
N LEU A 732 15.64 22.27 24.62
CA LEU A 732 14.38 22.30 25.38
C LEU A 732 13.35 21.31 24.81
N GLU A 733 13.24 21.19 23.49
CA GLU A 733 12.36 20.19 22.85
C GLU A 733 12.78 18.76 23.21
N LYS A 734 14.08 18.50 23.26
CA LYS A 734 14.60 17.18 23.66
C LYS A 734 14.30 16.86 25.11
N ILE A 735 14.54 17.81 26.02
CA ILE A 735 14.16 17.66 27.42
C ILE A 735 12.66 17.37 27.52
N PHE A 736 11.80 18.13 26.82
CA PHE A 736 10.36 17.90 26.80
C PHE A 736 10.02 16.46 26.37
N SER A 737 10.65 15.96 25.29
CA SER A 737 10.34 14.64 24.74
C SER A 737 10.67 13.46 25.67
N ILE A 738 11.63 13.64 26.58
CA ILE A 738 12.10 12.60 27.51
C ILE A 738 11.28 12.57 28.81
N VAL A 739 10.69 13.70 29.21
CA VAL A 739 9.94 13.75 30.48
C VAL A 739 8.69 12.84 30.39
N HIS A 740 8.72 11.72 31.11
CA HIS A 740 7.60 10.76 31.19
C HIS A 740 6.73 11.00 32.45
N TYR A 741 5.41 10.97 32.26
CA TYR A 741 4.40 11.52 33.16
C TYR A 741 3.77 10.46 34.07
N LYS A 742 3.92 10.62 35.39
CA LYS A 742 3.01 10.04 36.41
C LYS A 742 3.02 10.76 37.78
N GLU A 743 3.66 11.93 37.92
CA GLU A 743 3.72 12.66 39.20
C GLU A 743 3.35 14.15 39.06
N VAL A 744 2.63 14.70 40.05
CA VAL A 744 2.05 16.06 40.06
C VAL A 744 3.13 17.16 39.92
N ASP A 745 4.34 16.94 40.47
CA ASP A 745 5.46 17.89 40.36
C ASP A 745 6.05 17.99 38.93
N ARG A 746 5.75 17.02 38.05
CA ARG A 746 6.24 17.00 36.67
C ARG A 746 5.38 17.87 35.74
N THR A 747 4.08 18.03 35.99
CA THR A 747 3.22 18.91 35.17
C THR A 747 3.67 20.37 35.19
N LEU A 748 4.08 20.87 36.36
CA LEU A 748 4.66 22.22 36.48
C LEU A 748 6.00 22.33 35.75
N PHE A 749 6.84 21.30 35.82
CA PHE A 749 8.11 21.26 35.10
C PHE A 749 7.92 21.31 33.58
N ILE A 750 6.97 20.56 33.04
CA ILE A 750 6.62 20.60 31.62
C ILE A 750 6.07 21.96 31.18
N GLN A 751 5.21 22.58 32.00
CA GLN A 751 4.72 23.92 31.71
C GLN A 751 5.88 24.92 31.68
N ASN A 752 6.83 24.82 32.62
CA ASN A 752 8.03 25.68 32.63
C ASN A 752 8.89 25.49 31.37
N ILE A 753 9.04 24.25 30.87
CA ILE A 753 9.77 23.98 29.62
C ILE A 753 9.03 24.61 28.44
N LEU A 754 7.70 24.47 28.36
CA LEU A 754 6.89 25.05 27.30
C LEU A 754 6.93 26.58 27.31
N ASP A 755 6.84 27.20 28.48
CA ASP A 755 6.95 28.66 28.63
C ASP A 755 8.34 29.13 28.17
N GLU A 756 9.40 28.42 28.53
CA GLU A 756 10.77 28.73 28.09
C GLU A 756 10.96 28.51 26.57
N LEU A 757 10.31 27.50 25.97
CA LEU A 757 10.29 27.30 24.51
C LEU A 757 9.66 28.50 23.79
N ILE A 758 8.52 28.98 24.30
CA ILE A 758 7.82 30.15 23.75
C ILE A 758 8.69 31.41 23.89
N LEU A 759 9.30 31.63 25.06
CA LEU A 759 10.21 32.76 25.27
C LEU A 759 11.46 32.69 24.37
N THR A 760 12.00 31.49 24.16
CA THR A 760 13.16 31.29 23.30
C THR A 760 12.83 31.54 21.82
N PHE A 761 11.63 31.16 21.39
CA PHE A 761 11.14 31.36 20.02
C PHE A 761 11.16 32.83 19.58
N ASP A 762 10.75 33.75 20.45
CA ASP A 762 10.71 35.18 20.14
C ASP A 762 12.10 35.76 19.79
N ASN A 763 13.17 35.08 20.23
CA ASN A 763 14.56 35.46 20.02
C ASN A 763 15.22 34.70 18.84
N ILE A 764 14.51 33.84 18.12
CA ILE A 764 15.07 33.11 16.97
C ILE A 764 15.15 34.04 15.74
N ASP A 765 16.38 34.27 15.28
CA ASP A 765 16.67 35.02 14.07
C ASP A 765 16.65 34.16 12.79
N GLY A 766 16.46 34.83 11.65
CA GLY A 766 16.45 34.22 10.32
C GLY A 766 15.10 33.61 9.94
N PHE A 767 14.66 33.86 8.70
CA PHE A 767 13.34 33.42 8.24
C PHE A 767 13.15 31.90 8.34
N HIS A 768 14.09 31.10 7.82
CA HIS A 768 14.01 29.63 7.86
C HIS A 768 13.87 29.07 9.27
N ASN A 769 14.81 29.43 10.17
CA ASN A 769 14.82 28.90 11.53
C ASN A 769 13.60 29.33 12.34
N ARG A 770 13.09 30.55 12.11
CA ARG A 770 11.86 31.04 12.74
C ARG A 770 10.62 30.31 12.22
N ILE A 771 10.55 30.00 10.92
CA ILE A 771 9.45 29.20 10.34
C ILE A 771 9.47 27.77 10.92
N ILE A 772 10.65 27.13 10.95
CA ILE A 772 10.81 25.78 11.51
C ILE A 772 10.42 25.75 12.99
N ALA A 773 10.90 26.71 13.80
CA ALA A 773 10.51 26.79 15.21
C ALA A 773 9.01 27.03 15.39
N SER A 774 8.38 27.86 14.54
CA SER A 774 6.94 28.10 14.57
C SER A 774 6.15 26.83 14.27
N ILE A 775 6.56 26.08 13.24
CA ILE A 775 5.95 24.78 12.90
C ILE A 775 6.08 23.81 14.07
N ARG A 776 7.29 23.68 14.64
CA ARG A 776 7.54 22.76 15.75
C ARG A 776 6.75 23.11 17.00
N LEU A 777 6.69 24.40 17.37
CA LEU A 777 5.84 24.88 18.46
C LEU A 777 4.38 24.48 18.28
N SER A 778 3.87 24.46 17.04
CA SER A 778 2.48 24.12 16.75
C SER A 778 2.09 22.67 17.16
N PHE A 779 3.06 21.77 17.31
CA PHE A 779 2.83 20.39 17.79
C PHE A 779 2.63 20.30 19.30
N TYR A 780 3.05 21.30 20.07
CA TYR A 780 2.94 21.30 21.54
C TYR A 780 1.57 21.78 22.06
N GLY A 781 0.75 22.40 21.19
CA GLY A 781 -0.62 22.84 21.52
C GLY A 781 -1.68 22.33 20.54
N SER A 782 -2.94 22.71 20.74
CA SER A 782 -4.10 22.39 19.88
C SER A 782 -4.92 23.68 19.60
N GLY A 783 -5.84 23.63 18.65
CA GLY A 783 -6.77 24.72 18.35
C GLY A 783 -6.09 26.06 18.05
N GLU A 784 -6.49 27.11 18.76
CA GLU A 784 -5.98 28.48 18.56
C GLU A 784 -4.46 28.61 18.81
N PHE A 785 -3.89 27.83 19.73
CA PHE A 785 -2.45 27.85 19.95
C PHE A 785 -1.69 27.39 18.70
N ARG A 786 -2.12 26.26 18.14
CA ARG A 786 -1.53 25.70 16.91
C ARG A 786 -1.72 26.65 15.74
N LYS A 787 -2.95 27.14 15.55
CA LYS A 787 -3.30 28.10 14.50
C LYS A 787 -2.44 29.37 14.58
N LYS A 788 -2.21 29.91 15.77
CA LYS A 788 -1.35 31.09 16.00
C LYS A 788 0.06 30.88 15.45
N TYR A 789 0.74 29.78 15.80
CA TYR A 789 2.12 29.58 15.36
C TYR A 789 2.23 29.20 13.88
N LEU A 790 1.25 28.48 13.31
CA LEU A 790 1.19 28.27 11.86
C LEU A 790 0.93 29.57 11.09
N ALA A 791 0.13 30.50 11.65
CA ALA A 791 -0.05 31.83 11.07
C ALA A 791 1.26 32.64 11.09
N ILE A 792 2.02 32.60 12.19
CA ILE A 792 3.34 33.25 12.28
C ILE A 792 4.32 32.64 11.26
N ALA A 793 4.31 31.32 11.10
CA ALA A 793 5.12 30.63 10.08
C ALA A 793 4.78 31.15 8.67
N LEU A 794 3.49 31.23 8.34
CA LEU A 794 3.02 31.71 7.04
C LEU A 794 3.36 33.19 6.80
N GLU A 795 3.20 34.05 7.80
CA GLU A 795 3.58 35.47 7.72
C GLU A 795 5.09 35.67 7.55
N THR A 796 5.89 34.84 8.20
CA THR A 796 7.35 34.86 8.07
C THR A 796 7.77 34.38 6.68
N LEU A 797 7.09 33.35 6.16
CA LEU A 797 7.32 32.79 4.81
C LEU A 797 6.94 33.78 3.70
N ASP A 798 5.88 34.55 3.87
CA ASP A 798 5.44 35.58 2.90
C ASP A 798 6.52 36.65 2.69
N ARG A 799 7.26 37.00 3.75
CA ARG A 799 8.38 37.97 3.73
C ARG A 799 9.66 37.44 3.09
N MET A 800 9.78 36.14 2.83
CA MET A 800 10.96 35.58 2.16
C MET A 800 10.94 35.91 0.67
N ASP A 801 12.14 36.17 0.12
CA ASP A 801 12.32 36.23 -1.33
C ASP A 801 12.00 34.86 -1.97
N GLU A 802 11.58 34.90 -3.23
CA GLU A 802 11.29 33.68 -3.97
C GLU A 802 12.59 32.97 -4.38
N ASP A 803 12.93 31.93 -3.64
CA ASP A 803 14.03 31.02 -3.91
C ASP A 803 13.64 29.55 -3.64
N ASN A 804 14.57 28.63 -3.89
CA ASN A 804 14.36 27.20 -3.65
C ASN A 804 14.06 26.87 -2.17
N GLU A 805 14.51 27.71 -1.22
CA GLU A 805 14.28 27.52 0.21
C GLU A 805 12.83 27.85 0.57
N LYS A 806 12.29 28.97 0.07
CA LYS A 806 10.87 29.33 0.17
C LYS A 806 9.99 28.23 -0.40
N ILE A 807 10.30 27.72 -1.59
CA ILE A 807 9.51 26.64 -2.22
C ILE A 807 9.52 25.36 -1.36
N LYS A 808 10.67 24.96 -0.82
CA LYS A 808 10.76 23.80 0.09
C LYS A 808 9.92 24.00 1.35
N LEU A 809 9.95 25.20 1.94
CA LEU A 809 9.17 25.51 3.14
C LEU A 809 7.66 25.57 2.85
N ILE A 810 7.24 26.07 1.69
CA ILE A 810 5.84 26.02 1.24
C ILE A 810 5.34 24.57 1.20
N ILE A 811 6.11 23.66 0.60
CA ILE A 811 5.74 22.24 0.50
C ILE A 811 5.60 21.60 1.89
N LYS A 812 6.51 21.92 2.81
CA LYS A 812 6.48 21.42 4.20
C LYS A 812 5.31 21.98 5.02
N LEU A 813 4.95 23.25 4.79
CA LEU A 813 3.93 23.97 5.56
C LEU A 813 2.50 23.70 5.06
N LYS A 814 2.33 23.49 3.74
CA LYS A 814 1.02 23.33 3.08
C LYS A 814 0.13 22.25 3.72
N PRO A 815 0.61 21.03 4.04
CA PRO A 815 -0.23 20.01 4.68
C PRO A 815 -0.74 20.44 6.05
N LEU A 816 0.09 21.13 6.85
CA LEU A 816 -0.25 21.56 8.21
C LEU A 816 -1.28 22.69 8.23
N ILE A 817 -1.22 23.58 7.23
CA ILE A 817 -2.11 24.75 7.13
C ILE A 817 -3.45 24.39 6.49
N SER A 818 -3.51 23.37 5.64
CA SER A 818 -4.70 22.97 4.89
C SER A 818 -5.97 22.70 5.73
N ILE A 819 -5.81 22.49 7.03
CA ILE A 819 -6.90 22.28 8.00
C ILE A 819 -7.60 23.58 8.42
N TYR A 820 -6.98 24.75 8.21
CA TYR A 820 -7.52 26.06 8.57
C TYR A 820 -7.83 26.86 7.29
N ASP A 821 -9.11 27.07 7.00
CA ASP A 821 -9.55 27.68 5.74
C ASP A 821 -8.95 29.07 5.49
N ASP A 822 -8.84 29.91 6.52
CA ASP A 822 -8.28 31.27 6.42
C ASP A 822 -6.78 31.27 6.11
N LEU A 823 -6.02 30.37 6.74
CA LEU A 823 -4.60 30.22 6.45
C LEU A 823 -4.35 29.58 5.08
N LEU A 824 -5.19 28.64 4.67
CA LEU A 824 -5.12 28.01 3.34
C LEU A 824 -5.40 29.02 2.23
N ILE A 825 -6.39 29.90 2.38
CA ILE A 825 -6.66 30.99 1.43
C ILE A 825 -5.42 31.86 1.26
N LYS A 826 -4.83 32.32 2.37
CA LYS A 826 -3.61 33.15 2.35
C LYS A 826 -2.42 32.43 1.71
N LEU A 827 -2.24 31.14 1.99
CA LEU A 827 -1.19 30.33 1.36
C LEU A 827 -1.41 30.21 -0.16
N ASN A 828 -2.65 30.00 -0.61
CA ASN A 828 -2.97 29.90 -2.02
C ASN A 828 -2.77 31.24 -2.76
N GLU A 829 -3.10 32.37 -2.13
CA GLU A 829 -2.77 33.71 -2.64
C GLU A 829 -1.25 33.91 -2.80
N MET A 830 -0.46 33.46 -1.82
CA MET A 830 1.00 33.50 -1.89
C MET A 830 1.54 32.59 -3.02
N ILE A 831 0.99 31.38 -3.19
CA ILE A 831 1.39 30.46 -4.28
C ILE A 831 1.02 31.04 -5.65
N ALA A 832 -0.15 31.68 -5.76
CA ALA A 832 -0.61 32.30 -7.00
C ALA A 832 0.23 33.52 -7.42
N THR A 833 0.90 34.18 -6.47
CA THR A 833 1.74 35.36 -6.70
C THR A 833 3.22 35.04 -6.90
N LEU A 834 3.62 33.75 -6.89
CA LEU A 834 4.98 33.32 -7.26
C LEU A 834 5.32 33.78 -8.69
N LYS A 835 6.49 34.39 -8.86
CA LYS A 835 6.99 34.94 -10.13
C LYS A 835 7.26 33.82 -11.13
N ASN A 836 7.82 32.69 -10.69
CA ASN A 836 8.06 31.54 -11.56
C ASN A 836 6.85 30.58 -11.55
N LYS A 837 6.17 30.44 -12.69
CA LYS A 837 5.06 29.50 -12.85
C LYS A 837 5.45 28.05 -12.57
N MET A 838 6.70 27.66 -12.83
CA MET A 838 7.20 26.31 -12.54
C MET A 838 7.21 26.02 -11.04
N HIS A 839 7.47 27.03 -10.20
CA HIS A 839 7.39 26.86 -8.75
C HIS A 839 5.95 26.61 -8.29
N ASN A 840 4.97 27.32 -8.86
CA ASN A 840 3.56 27.06 -8.60
C ASN A 840 3.18 25.61 -8.98
N TYR A 841 3.55 25.17 -10.18
CA TYR A 841 3.31 23.78 -10.61
C TYR A 841 4.00 22.77 -9.70
N PHE A 842 5.24 23.03 -9.28
CA PHE A 842 6.01 22.13 -8.42
C PHE A 842 5.38 21.99 -7.04
N VAL A 843 4.97 23.10 -6.40
CA VAL A 843 4.27 23.10 -5.10
C VAL A 843 2.94 22.34 -5.17
N ASN A 844 2.28 22.36 -6.32
CA ASN A 844 1.03 21.64 -6.56
C ASN A 844 1.22 20.25 -7.15
N SER A 845 2.47 19.76 -7.25
CA SER A 845 2.82 18.46 -7.82
C SER A 845 2.34 18.24 -9.27
N TYR A 846 2.17 19.32 -10.04
CA TYR A 846 1.83 19.28 -11.46
C TYR A 846 3.08 19.04 -12.32
N TYR A 847 3.68 17.87 -12.17
CA TYR A 847 4.92 17.47 -12.83
C TYR A 847 4.76 17.33 -14.34
N GLY A 848 3.60 16.92 -14.82
CA GLY A 848 3.29 16.85 -16.26
C GLY A 848 3.36 18.23 -16.92
N ARG A 849 2.77 19.26 -16.30
CA ARG A 849 2.84 20.65 -16.80
C ARG A 849 4.28 21.18 -16.85
N ILE A 850 5.11 20.84 -15.86
CA ILE A 850 6.54 21.20 -15.84
C ILE A 850 7.26 20.51 -17.00
N LEU A 851 7.19 19.18 -17.09
CA LEU A 851 7.89 18.42 -18.13
C LEU A 851 7.43 18.82 -19.53
N PHE A 852 6.14 19.11 -19.72
CA PHE A 852 5.61 19.58 -20.99
C PHE A 852 6.21 20.94 -21.41
N THR A 853 6.28 21.89 -20.48
CA THR A 853 6.87 23.22 -20.74
C THR A 853 8.35 23.10 -21.11
N GLU A 854 9.11 22.27 -20.40
CA GLU A 854 10.51 21.98 -20.73
C GLU A 854 10.65 21.37 -22.14
N THR A 855 9.74 20.47 -22.54
CA THR A 855 9.80 19.89 -23.90
C THR A 855 9.56 20.89 -25.02
N LEU A 856 8.83 21.99 -24.76
CA LEU A 856 8.60 23.07 -25.73
C LEU A 856 9.81 24.00 -25.87
N ASN A 857 10.56 24.22 -24.78
CA ASN A 857 11.68 25.16 -24.74
C ASN A 857 12.99 24.61 -25.32
N ILE A 858 13.17 23.29 -25.39
CA ILE A 858 14.38 22.66 -25.96
C ILE A 858 14.34 22.75 -27.50
N PRO A 859 15.20 23.55 -28.17
CA PRO A 859 15.15 23.73 -29.62
C PRO A 859 15.51 22.43 -30.36
N LYS A 860 14.75 22.09 -31.42
CA LYS A 860 15.02 20.94 -32.32
C LYS A 860 16.45 20.96 -32.91
N SER A 861 17.07 22.13 -33.00
CA SER A 861 18.41 22.33 -33.57
C SER A 861 19.54 21.91 -32.63
N ASN A 862 19.38 22.01 -31.31
CA ASN A 862 20.49 21.82 -30.36
C ASN A 862 20.76 20.36 -29.98
N LEU A 863 19.84 19.44 -30.25
CA LEU A 863 20.11 17.99 -30.17
C LEU A 863 20.86 17.46 -31.40
N ASN A 864 20.83 18.19 -32.53
CA ASN A 864 21.45 17.76 -33.79
C ASN A 864 22.78 18.48 -34.12
N LEU A 865 23.10 19.63 -33.50
CA LEU A 865 24.16 20.51 -34.01
C LEU A 865 25.53 20.50 -33.30
N ASP A 866 25.76 19.74 -32.23
CA ASP A 866 27.11 19.71 -31.61
C ASP A 866 27.73 18.31 -31.41
N ILE A 867 26.95 17.24 -31.60
CA ILE A 867 27.48 15.87 -31.49
C ILE A 867 28.13 15.44 -32.82
N SER A 868 27.63 15.91 -33.97
CA SER A 868 28.17 15.52 -35.28
C SER A 868 29.45 16.27 -35.67
N GLN A 869 29.73 17.46 -35.14
CA GLN A 869 30.90 18.26 -35.54
C GLN A 869 32.13 18.10 -34.63
N ASN A 870 31.97 17.57 -33.41
CA ASN A 870 33.09 17.30 -32.50
C ASN A 870 33.57 15.83 -32.49
N LEU A 871 32.99 14.96 -33.33
CA LEU A 871 33.31 13.52 -33.39
C LEU A 871 34.12 13.08 -34.63
N GLU A 872 34.62 14.00 -35.44
CA GLU A 872 35.49 13.65 -36.59
C GLU A 872 36.99 13.47 -36.22
N ASN A 873 37.38 13.61 -34.95
CA ASN A 873 38.75 13.36 -34.51
C ASN A 873 38.84 12.14 -33.57
N GLU A 874 39.35 11.05 -34.15
CA GLU A 874 40.08 9.91 -33.55
C GLU A 874 39.36 8.95 -32.56
N ASP A 875 39.14 7.73 -33.08
CA ASP A 875 39.22 6.40 -32.44
C ASP A 875 38.28 5.94 -31.30
N ASP A 876 37.23 6.66 -30.92
CA ASP A 876 36.21 6.18 -29.97
C ASP A 876 34.85 5.84 -30.62
N ASN A 877 34.83 4.81 -31.48
CA ASN A 877 33.63 4.23 -32.10
C ASN A 877 32.73 3.43 -31.11
N LYS A 878 32.70 3.77 -29.81
CA LYS A 878 31.93 3.04 -28.78
C LYS A 878 30.90 3.86 -27.99
N LYS A 879 30.72 5.14 -28.27
CA LYS A 879 29.65 5.96 -27.68
C LYS A 879 28.90 6.76 -28.74
N ILE A 880 28.23 6.07 -29.67
CA ILE A 880 27.10 6.70 -30.36
C ILE A 880 26.02 6.88 -29.28
N VAL A 881 25.77 8.12 -28.89
CA VAL A 881 24.70 8.50 -27.96
C VAL A 881 23.38 7.97 -28.52
N ASP A 882 22.70 7.15 -27.72
CA ASP A 882 21.47 6.42 -28.06
C ASP A 882 20.26 7.38 -28.10
N LEU A 883 20.34 8.43 -28.92
CA LEU A 883 19.39 9.56 -29.00
C LEU A 883 17.90 9.13 -29.10
N PRO A 884 17.52 8.08 -29.87
CA PRO A 884 16.14 7.59 -29.92
C PRO A 884 15.64 7.09 -28.55
N ASN A 885 16.51 6.46 -27.75
CA ASN A 885 16.14 5.92 -26.44
C ASN A 885 15.80 7.03 -25.43
N TYR A 886 16.40 8.22 -25.58
CA TYR A 886 16.10 9.37 -24.72
C TYR A 886 14.77 10.05 -25.02
N ILE A 887 14.39 10.15 -26.30
CA ILE A 887 13.07 10.66 -26.69
C ILE A 887 11.98 9.75 -26.16
N GLU A 888 12.19 8.44 -26.27
CA GLU A 888 11.26 7.43 -25.77
C GLU A 888 11.08 7.50 -24.25
N LEU A 889 12.19 7.57 -23.50
CA LEU A 889 12.17 7.78 -22.06
C LEU A 889 11.43 9.08 -21.69
N GLN A 890 11.80 10.22 -22.29
CA GLN A 890 11.14 11.51 -22.01
C GLN A 890 9.62 11.43 -22.27
N SER A 891 9.23 10.76 -23.35
CA SER A 891 7.82 10.58 -23.73
C SER A 891 7.04 9.75 -22.72
N LEU A 892 7.62 8.67 -22.21
CA LEU A 892 7.00 7.84 -21.16
C LEU A 892 6.82 8.60 -19.85
N PHE A 893 7.87 9.29 -19.41
CA PHE A 893 7.85 10.07 -18.17
C PHE A 893 6.90 11.27 -18.26
N LEU A 894 6.88 11.95 -19.42
CA LEU A 894 5.89 12.98 -19.69
C LEU A 894 4.48 12.40 -19.59
N LEU A 895 4.18 11.33 -20.32
CA LEU A 895 2.85 10.71 -20.33
C LEU A 895 2.36 10.38 -18.92
N ILE A 896 3.15 9.64 -18.13
CA ILE A 896 2.73 9.25 -16.78
C ILE A 896 2.59 10.48 -15.86
N ALA A 897 3.43 11.50 -16.02
CA ALA A 897 3.34 12.74 -15.25
C ALA A 897 2.06 13.52 -15.60
N GLN A 898 1.73 13.66 -16.88
CA GLN A 898 0.49 14.32 -17.32
C GLN A 898 -0.77 13.59 -16.81
N LEU A 899 -0.75 12.25 -16.83
CA LEU A 899 -1.84 11.44 -16.29
C LEU A 899 -1.97 11.60 -14.76
N ASN A 900 -0.85 11.67 -14.04
CA ASN A 900 -0.86 11.93 -12.59
C ASN A 900 -1.38 13.34 -12.27
N ASP A 901 -0.98 14.37 -13.04
CA ASP A 901 -1.52 15.73 -12.91
C ASP A 901 -3.04 15.74 -13.06
N THR A 902 -3.56 15.06 -14.10
CA THR A 902 -5.01 14.92 -14.31
C THR A 902 -5.66 14.16 -13.16
N LYS A 903 -5.06 13.06 -12.69
CA LYS A 903 -5.57 12.30 -11.55
C LYS A 903 -5.71 13.18 -10.31
N LEU A 904 -4.71 14.03 -10.02
CA LEU A 904 -4.76 14.99 -8.91
C LEU A 904 -5.93 15.99 -9.03
N VAL A 905 -6.31 16.38 -10.26
CA VAL A 905 -7.47 17.26 -10.50
C VAL A 905 -8.79 16.49 -10.33
N ILE A 906 -8.88 15.26 -10.81
CA ILE A 906 -10.10 14.43 -10.71
C ILE A 906 -10.36 13.95 -9.27
N ASP A 907 -9.31 13.69 -8.50
CA ASP A 907 -9.36 13.03 -7.18
C ASP A 907 -9.29 14.02 -6.00
N GLN A 908 -9.48 15.32 -6.24
CA GLN A 908 -9.40 16.36 -5.18
C GLN A 908 -10.27 16.04 -3.95
N THR A 909 -11.33 15.24 -4.10
CA THR A 909 -12.25 14.83 -3.03
C THR A 909 -12.01 13.42 -2.47
N GLU A 910 -11.10 12.63 -3.05
CA GLU A 910 -10.91 11.21 -2.70
C GLU A 910 -9.49 10.82 -2.25
N ASN A 911 -8.51 11.72 -2.36
CA ASN A 911 -7.19 11.51 -1.75
C ASN A 911 -7.34 11.35 -0.22
N THR A 912 -6.62 10.40 0.39
CA THR A 912 -6.58 10.16 1.84
C THR A 912 -6.40 11.44 2.66
N ASP A 913 -5.47 12.31 2.26
CA ASP A 913 -5.22 13.58 2.97
C ASP A 913 -6.44 14.51 2.90
N HIS A 914 -7.12 14.55 1.76
CA HIS A 914 -8.37 15.30 1.59
C HIS A 914 -9.52 14.66 2.36
N LEU A 915 -9.62 13.32 2.39
CA LEU A 915 -10.63 12.62 3.20
C LEU A 915 -10.50 12.96 4.68
N TRP A 916 -9.27 13.05 5.21
CA TRP A 916 -9.03 13.52 6.58
C TRP A 916 -9.45 14.98 6.79
N ILE A 917 -9.12 15.89 5.87
CA ILE A 917 -9.55 17.30 5.95
C ILE A 917 -11.08 17.40 5.89
N HIS A 918 -11.73 16.67 4.98
CA HIS A 918 -13.18 16.64 4.85
C HIS A 918 -13.84 16.07 6.10
N LEU A 919 -13.26 15.03 6.71
CA LEU A 919 -13.73 14.50 7.99
C LEU A 919 -13.59 15.54 9.12
N LEU A 920 -12.56 16.38 9.13
CA LEU A 920 -12.45 17.46 10.12
C LEU A 920 -13.51 18.56 9.94
N LYS A 921 -13.88 18.85 8.69
CA LYS A 921 -14.89 19.86 8.33
C LYS A 921 -16.32 19.36 8.52
N ASP A 922 -16.56 18.09 8.22
CA ASP A 922 -17.84 17.39 8.37
C ASP A 922 -17.63 16.13 9.23
N THR A 923 -17.68 16.33 10.55
CA THR A 923 -17.26 15.34 11.54
C THR A 923 -18.16 14.12 11.64
N ASP A 924 -19.35 14.15 11.04
CA ASP A 924 -20.32 13.05 11.10
C ASP A 924 -20.41 12.28 9.75
N ASN A 925 -19.47 12.53 8.84
CA ASN A 925 -19.45 11.94 7.51
C ASN A 925 -18.91 10.50 7.51
N GLN A 926 -19.81 9.54 7.75
CA GLN A 926 -19.48 8.11 7.77
C GLN A 926 -18.81 7.62 6.48
N SER A 927 -19.17 8.19 5.32
CA SER A 927 -18.58 7.81 4.02
C SER A 927 -17.08 8.07 3.98
N ASN A 928 -16.60 9.19 4.53
CA ASN A 928 -15.17 9.47 4.61
C ASN A 928 -14.45 8.49 5.53
N ILE A 929 -15.07 8.10 6.65
CA ILE A 929 -14.49 7.10 7.55
C ILE A 929 -14.39 5.75 6.86
N ASP A 930 -15.45 5.30 6.18
CA ASP A 930 -15.46 4.01 5.48
C ASP A 930 -14.38 3.97 4.38
N LYS A 931 -14.18 5.08 3.66
CA LYS A 931 -13.09 5.23 2.68
C LYS A 931 -11.71 5.17 3.33
N ILE A 932 -11.48 5.94 4.41
CA ILE A 932 -10.21 5.93 5.14
C ILE A 932 -9.93 4.54 5.73
N LEU A 933 -10.96 3.88 6.28
CA LEU A 933 -10.88 2.52 6.82
C LEU A 933 -10.50 1.51 5.73
N THR A 934 -11.10 1.62 4.54
CA THR A 934 -10.76 0.76 3.38
C THR A 934 -9.29 0.93 3.01
N ILE A 935 -8.77 2.16 2.99
CA ILE A 935 -7.35 2.44 2.74
C ILE A 935 -6.49 1.85 3.87
N GLY A 936 -6.88 2.05 5.14
CA GLY A 936 -6.17 1.52 6.30
C GLY A 936 -6.13 -0.01 6.37
N LEU A 937 -7.15 -0.69 5.84
CA LEU A 937 -7.20 -2.15 5.73
C LEU A 937 -6.19 -2.69 4.70
N HIS A 938 -5.94 -1.94 3.63
CA HIS A 938 -5.01 -2.34 2.56
C HIS A 938 -3.56 -1.95 2.86
N ASP A 939 -3.35 -0.69 3.25
CA ASP A 939 -2.02 -0.07 3.25
C ASP A 939 -1.54 0.33 4.66
N GLY A 940 -2.44 0.31 5.65
CA GLY A 940 -2.22 0.97 6.94
C GLY A 940 -2.28 2.50 6.83
N ILE A 941 -2.46 3.18 7.95
CA ILE A 941 -2.51 4.65 8.00
C ILE A 941 -1.28 5.14 8.73
N PHE A 942 -0.33 5.74 8.02
CA PHE A 942 0.82 6.38 8.64
C PHE A 942 0.37 7.62 9.40
N LEU A 943 0.84 7.78 10.64
CA LEU A 943 0.57 8.97 11.42
C LEU A 943 1.52 10.11 11.00
N THR A 944 1.19 10.74 9.88
CA THR A 944 1.86 11.95 9.38
C THR A 944 1.54 13.15 10.27
N PRO A 945 2.33 14.24 10.20
CA PRO A 945 2.02 15.50 10.90
C PRO A 945 0.60 16.02 10.66
N GLN A 946 0.10 15.94 9.42
CA GLN A 946 -1.25 16.37 9.08
C GLN A 946 -2.31 15.47 9.74
N VAL A 947 -2.17 14.14 9.62
CA VAL A 947 -3.12 13.19 10.23
C VAL A 947 -3.12 13.32 11.76
N ALA A 948 -1.94 13.47 12.37
CA ALA A 948 -1.84 13.69 13.82
C ALA A 948 -2.57 14.94 14.27
N ILE A 949 -2.40 16.06 13.56
CA ILE A 949 -3.12 17.30 13.87
C ILE A 949 -4.63 17.11 13.68
N ILE A 950 -5.08 16.48 12.58
CA ILE A 950 -6.51 16.28 12.32
C ILE A 950 -7.16 15.40 13.40
N VAL A 951 -6.53 14.29 13.76
CA VAL A 951 -7.01 13.41 14.83
C VAL A 951 -7.07 14.16 16.15
N ASP A 952 -6.06 14.96 16.47
CA ASP A 952 -6.01 15.78 17.68
C ASP A 952 -7.12 16.83 17.73
N GLU A 953 -7.38 17.55 16.63
CA GLU A 953 -8.51 18.50 16.53
C GLU A 953 -9.87 17.80 16.62
N LEU A 954 -10.02 16.58 16.09
CA LEU A 954 -11.24 15.79 16.23
C LEU A 954 -11.46 15.34 17.68
N ILE A 955 -10.40 14.96 18.38
CA ILE A 955 -10.45 14.62 19.81
C ILE A 955 -10.86 15.86 20.64
N GLU A 956 -10.29 17.03 20.37
CA GLU A 956 -10.68 18.30 21.05
C GLU A 956 -12.16 18.65 20.82
N LYS A 957 -12.72 18.29 19.65
CA LYS A 957 -14.14 18.44 19.34
C LYS A 957 -15.04 17.36 19.98
N GLY A 958 -14.48 16.42 20.74
CA GLY A 958 -15.23 15.31 21.37
C GLY A 958 -15.75 14.27 20.39
N LYS A 959 -15.03 14.04 19.28
CA LYS A 959 -15.41 13.11 18.20
C LYS A 959 -14.59 11.81 18.21
N GLU A 960 -13.93 11.51 19.32
CA GLU A 960 -13.02 10.37 19.41
C GLU A 960 -13.70 9.00 19.21
N ASP A 961 -14.94 8.85 19.69
CA ASP A 961 -15.70 7.61 19.50
C ASP A 961 -15.98 7.34 18.02
N HIS A 962 -16.19 8.40 17.22
CA HIS A 962 -16.50 8.30 15.80
C HIS A 962 -15.29 7.83 14.98
N ILE A 963 -14.08 8.28 15.34
CA ILE A 963 -12.83 7.89 14.65
C ILE A 963 -12.13 6.67 15.27
N SER A 964 -12.64 6.14 16.38
CA SER A 964 -12.03 5.02 17.12
C SER A 964 -11.83 3.76 16.27
N MET A 965 -12.69 3.54 15.26
CA MET A 965 -12.57 2.41 14.33
C MET A 965 -11.32 2.47 13.43
N LEU A 966 -10.73 3.65 13.27
CA LEU A 966 -9.50 3.87 12.50
C LEU A 966 -8.24 3.60 13.34
N PHE A 967 -8.31 3.73 14.66
CA PHE A 967 -7.16 3.61 15.58
C PHE A 967 -6.32 2.34 15.40
N PRO A 968 -6.92 1.14 15.17
CA PRO A 968 -6.13 -0.07 14.98
C PRO A 968 -5.19 -0.01 13.76
N TYR A 969 -5.53 0.82 12.78
CA TYR A 969 -4.81 0.95 11.50
C TYR A 969 -3.85 2.14 11.46
N ILE A 970 -3.92 3.05 12.45
CA ILE A 970 -2.97 4.16 12.59
C ILE A 970 -1.65 3.65 13.18
N ILE A 971 -0.57 3.74 12.41
CA ILE A 971 0.74 3.14 12.71
C ILE A 971 1.88 4.14 12.44
N LYS A 972 3.08 3.81 12.95
CA LYS A 972 4.36 4.45 12.58
C LYS A 972 4.32 5.99 12.69
N PRO A 973 4.26 6.54 13.91
CA PRO A 973 4.33 7.98 14.08
C PRO A 973 5.69 8.51 13.64
N SER A 974 5.67 9.69 13.03
CA SER A 974 6.88 10.48 12.78
C SER A 974 7.38 11.11 14.09
N ASN A 975 8.67 11.46 14.19
CA ASN A 975 9.26 11.93 15.45
C ASN A 975 8.67 13.27 15.93
N GLU A 976 8.25 14.11 15.00
CA GLU A 976 7.75 15.47 15.24
C GLU A 976 6.31 15.45 15.75
N VAL A 977 5.57 14.36 15.54
CA VAL A 977 4.21 14.20 16.09
C VAL A 977 4.21 13.60 17.49
N LEU A 978 5.35 13.13 17.99
CA LEU A 978 5.44 12.55 19.34
C LEU A 978 4.92 13.48 20.45
N PRO A 979 5.15 14.82 20.43
CA PRO A 979 4.53 15.72 21.39
C PRO A 979 2.99 15.66 21.38
N VAL A 980 2.37 15.52 20.20
CA VAL A 980 0.92 15.36 20.05
C VAL A 980 0.47 14.03 20.65
N VAL A 981 1.16 12.93 20.34
CA VAL A 981 0.85 11.60 20.87
C VAL A 981 1.07 11.52 22.39
N GLN A 982 2.11 12.19 22.91
CA GLN A 982 2.34 12.30 24.36
C GLN A 982 1.19 13.05 25.05
N ARG A 983 0.66 14.10 24.43
CA ARG A 983 -0.54 14.78 24.92
C ARG A 983 -1.75 13.84 24.94
N TRP A 984 -1.95 13.06 23.88
CA TRP A 984 -3.01 12.04 23.82
C TRP A 984 -2.98 11.09 25.01
N PHE A 985 -1.78 10.62 25.38
CA PHE A 985 -1.60 9.71 26.49
C PHE A 985 -1.85 10.37 27.86
N THR A 986 -1.52 11.65 28.01
CA THR A 986 -1.43 12.32 29.31
C THR A 986 -2.63 13.19 29.67
N GLN A 987 -3.17 13.95 28.71
CA GLN A 987 -4.20 14.96 28.97
C GLN A 987 -5.62 14.43 28.78
N TYR A 988 -5.81 13.45 27.89
CA TYR A 988 -7.14 12.90 27.63
C TYR A 988 -7.41 11.72 28.54
N ASN A 989 -8.64 11.63 29.05
CA ASN A 989 -9.05 10.57 29.96
C ASN A 989 -9.65 9.34 29.25
N ASN A 990 -9.89 9.41 27.94
CA ASN A 990 -10.46 8.32 27.16
C ASN A 990 -9.47 7.15 27.01
N ASN A 991 -9.90 5.94 27.38
CA ASN A 991 -9.06 4.74 27.34
C ASN A 991 -8.65 4.34 25.92
N GLN A 992 -9.49 4.55 24.90
CA GLN A 992 -9.16 4.20 23.52
C GLN A 992 -8.03 5.08 22.97
N ILE A 993 -8.05 6.38 23.29
CA ILE A 993 -6.99 7.32 22.94
C ILE A 993 -5.68 6.94 23.66
N LYS A 994 -5.74 6.67 24.97
CA LYS A 994 -4.56 6.23 25.74
C LYS A 994 -3.97 4.95 25.17
N ASN A 995 -4.81 3.99 24.78
CA ASN A 995 -4.40 2.75 24.15
C ASN A 995 -3.67 2.99 22.83
N LEU A 996 -4.23 3.82 21.94
CA LEU A 996 -3.58 4.19 20.68
C LEU A 996 -2.25 4.90 20.94
N ALA A 997 -2.24 5.89 21.83
CA ALA A 997 -1.04 6.67 22.14
C ALA A 997 0.06 5.80 22.74
N ALA A 998 -0.27 4.87 23.64
CA ALA A 998 0.69 3.92 24.19
C ALA A 998 1.30 3.04 23.09
N LEU A 999 0.49 2.51 22.16
CA LEU A 999 0.98 1.73 21.02
C LEU A 999 1.95 2.55 20.16
N LEU A 1000 1.55 3.76 19.77
CA LEU A 1000 2.36 4.62 18.90
C LEU A 1000 3.68 5.03 19.57
N LEU A 1001 3.67 5.42 20.84
CA LEU A 1001 4.88 5.78 21.59
C LEU A 1001 5.83 4.58 21.70
N THR A 1002 5.31 3.40 22.03
CA THR A 1002 6.14 2.19 22.15
C THR A 1002 6.64 1.68 20.80
N GLU A 1003 5.85 1.80 19.72
CA GLU A 1003 6.27 1.55 18.34
C GLU A 1003 7.39 2.51 17.91
N ALA A 1004 7.39 3.75 18.43
CA ALA A 1004 8.45 4.74 18.25
C ALA A 1004 9.63 4.60 19.24
N LYS A 1005 9.75 3.46 19.94
CA LYS A 1005 10.79 3.17 20.95
C LYS A 1005 10.72 4.02 22.24
N HIS A 1006 9.67 4.81 22.46
CA HIS A 1006 9.44 5.52 23.72
C HIS A 1006 8.68 4.62 24.69
N VAL A 1007 9.43 3.93 25.57
CA VAL A 1007 8.89 2.94 26.51
C VAL A 1007 9.01 3.44 27.95
N PHE A 1008 7.89 3.53 28.66
CA PHE A 1008 7.84 3.92 30.07
C PHE A 1008 6.74 3.16 30.82
N GLU A 1009 6.83 3.11 32.15
CA GLU A 1009 6.00 2.22 33.01
C GLU A 1009 4.49 2.35 32.75
N SER A 1010 3.98 3.58 32.62
CA SER A 1010 2.54 3.80 32.39
C SER A 1010 2.06 3.35 31.02
N ALA A 1011 2.84 3.55 29.95
CA ALA A 1011 2.49 3.02 28.63
C ALA A 1011 2.46 1.49 28.64
N ILE A 1012 3.38 0.85 29.38
CA ILE A 1012 3.47 -0.61 29.45
C ILE A 1012 2.30 -1.23 30.18
N ASP A 1013 1.84 -0.63 31.28
CA ASP A 1013 0.58 -1.02 31.93
C ASP A 1013 -0.57 -1.04 30.87
N THR A 1014 -0.64 0.00 30.03
CA THR A 1014 -1.64 0.10 28.94
C THR A 1014 -1.44 -0.95 27.84
N ILE A 1015 -0.20 -1.24 27.41
CA ILE A 1015 0.06 -2.30 26.41
C ILE A 1015 -0.32 -3.68 26.96
N ILE A 1016 -0.07 -3.95 28.25
CA ILE A 1016 -0.49 -5.20 28.90
C ILE A 1016 -2.00 -5.35 28.88
N ASP A 1017 -2.75 -4.28 29.12
CA ASP A 1017 -4.21 -4.31 29.04
C ASP A 1017 -4.71 -4.51 27.60
N LEU A 1018 -4.02 -3.94 26.61
CA LEU A 1018 -4.32 -4.18 25.19
C LEU A 1018 -4.14 -5.64 24.76
N LEU A 1019 -3.28 -6.42 25.42
CA LEU A 1019 -3.19 -7.86 25.19
C LEU A 1019 -4.51 -8.60 25.53
N LYS A 1020 -5.39 -7.99 26.33
CA LYS A 1020 -6.72 -8.49 26.69
C LYS A 1020 -7.83 -7.89 25.82
N SER A 1021 -7.51 -7.03 24.86
CA SER A 1021 -8.49 -6.35 24.03
C SER A 1021 -9.20 -7.31 23.08
N ASP A 1022 -10.51 -7.10 22.87
CA ASP A 1022 -11.30 -7.79 21.86
C ASP A 1022 -10.99 -7.31 20.42
N ASN A 1023 -10.24 -6.23 20.27
CA ASN A 1023 -9.77 -5.76 18.96
C ASN A 1023 -8.52 -6.55 18.52
N ASP A 1024 -8.71 -7.48 17.59
CA ASP A 1024 -7.66 -8.38 17.09
C ASP A 1024 -6.42 -7.64 16.59
N GLN A 1025 -6.60 -6.54 15.88
CA GLN A 1025 -5.51 -5.77 15.29
C GLN A 1025 -4.69 -5.01 16.37
N MET A 1026 -5.35 -4.36 17.33
CA MET A 1026 -4.65 -3.71 18.44
C MET A 1026 -3.96 -4.73 19.35
N ARG A 1027 -4.61 -5.88 19.61
CA ARG A 1027 -4.03 -6.99 20.37
C ARG A 1027 -2.79 -7.55 19.66
N TYR A 1028 -2.87 -7.74 18.34
CA TYR A 1028 -1.73 -8.17 17.52
C TYR A 1028 -0.57 -7.16 17.58
N ARG A 1029 -0.84 -5.86 17.47
CA ARG A 1029 0.19 -4.81 17.60
C ARG A 1029 0.83 -4.79 18.98
N ALA A 1030 0.03 -4.89 20.05
CA ALA A 1030 0.52 -5.01 21.42
C ALA A 1030 1.40 -6.27 21.61
N GLN A 1031 0.99 -7.40 21.03
CA GLN A 1031 1.81 -8.61 21.01
C GLN A 1031 3.15 -8.39 20.31
N ARG A 1032 3.17 -7.71 19.15
CA ARG A 1032 4.41 -7.41 18.41
C ARG A 1032 5.40 -6.57 19.21
N ILE A 1033 4.93 -5.64 20.04
CA ILE A 1033 5.80 -4.85 20.93
C ILE A 1033 6.54 -5.77 21.92
N PHE A 1034 5.85 -6.77 22.48
CA PHE A 1034 6.47 -7.74 23.39
C PHE A 1034 7.22 -8.87 22.69
N GLN A 1035 6.85 -9.21 21.45
CA GLN A 1035 7.47 -10.27 20.64
C GLN A 1035 8.60 -9.72 19.74
N HIS A 1036 9.03 -8.48 19.95
CA HIS A 1036 9.91 -7.79 19.02
C HIS A 1036 11.18 -8.62 18.71
N PRO A 1037 11.62 -8.66 17.44
CA PRO A 1037 12.76 -9.42 16.94
C PRO A 1037 14.07 -9.36 17.75
N GLU A 1038 14.28 -8.28 18.51
CA GLU A 1038 15.53 -7.96 19.21
C GLU A 1038 15.74 -8.73 20.53
N ARG A 1039 15.07 -9.88 20.73
CA ARG A 1039 15.31 -10.76 21.89
C ARG A 1039 16.37 -11.80 21.55
N ASP A 1040 17.60 -11.57 22.01
CA ASP A 1040 18.55 -12.69 22.17
C ASP A 1040 18.05 -13.58 23.32
N VAL A 1041 17.84 -14.86 23.03
CA VAL A 1041 17.42 -15.89 24.01
C VAL A 1041 18.51 -16.13 25.06
N LYS A 1042 19.77 -15.74 24.79
CA LYS A 1042 20.86 -15.79 25.77
C LYS A 1042 20.82 -14.66 26.79
N GLU A 1043 20.16 -13.53 26.50
CA GLU A 1043 19.98 -12.40 27.43
C GLU A 1043 18.64 -11.67 27.20
N PRO A 1044 17.52 -12.16 27.78
CA PRO A 1044 16.19 -11.56 27.61
C PRO A 1044 16.03 -10.16 28.23
N SER A 1045 17.08 -9.56 28.79
CA SER A 1045 17.02 -8.42 29.70
C SER A 1045 17.13 -7.03 29.05
N LYS A 1046 17.56 -6.86 27.80
CA LYS A 1046 18.06 -5.54 27.34
C LYS A 1046 17.02 -4.44 27.04
N ARG A 1047 15.76 -4.76 26.72
CA ARG A 1047 14.64 -3.79 26.82
C ARG A 1047 13.83 -3.93 28.10
N LEU A 1048 13.90 -5.11 28.71
CA LEU A 1048 13.22 -5.46 29.94
C LEU A 1048 13.86 -4.82 31.19
N SER A 1049 15.14 -4.41 31.11
CA SER A 1049 15.86 -3.69 32.16
C SER A 1049 15.44 -2.23 32.29
N VAL A 1050 14.89 -1.62 31.22
CA VAL A 1050 14.29 -0.26 31.22
C VAL A 1050 12.91 -0.27 31.87
N LEU A 1051 12.24 -1.42 31.88
CA LEU A 1051 10.90 -1.54 32.47
C LEU A 1051 10.92 -1.50 34.01
N GLY A 1052 12.09 -1.70 34.63
CA GLY A 1052 12.23 -1.88 36.07
C GLY A 1052 11.72 -3.25 36.54
N GLU A 1053 12.34 -3.79 37.59
CA GLU A 1053 12.05 -5.11 38.18
C GLU A 1053 10.55 -5.32 38.48
N LYS A 1054 9.88 -4.27 38.97
CA LYS A 1054 8.46 -4.28 39.32
C LYS A 1054 7.54 -4.51 38.11
N THR A 1055 7.86 -3.91 36.96
CA THR A 1055 7.08 -4.04 35.72
C THR A 1055 7.34 -5.40 35.06
N MET A 1056 8.58 -5.89 35.13
CA MET A 1056 8.94 -7.24 34.69
C MET A 1056 8.16 -8.30 35.49
N MET A 1057 8.08 -8.15 36.83
CA MET A 1057 7.32 -9.06 37.68
C MET A 1057 5.81 -9.04 37.35
N LYS A 1058 5.22 -7.87 37.08
CA LYS A 1058 3.83 -7.78 36.58
C LYS A 1058 3.60 -8.51 35.25
N ILE A 1059 4.54 -8.40 34.30
CA ILE A 1059 4.46 -9.10 33.00
C ILE A 1059 4.50 -10.62 33.23
N LEU A 1060 5.42 -11.10 34.09
CA LEU A 1060 5.57 -12.51 34.43
C LEU A 1060 4.36 -13.07 35.18
N GLU A 1061 3.83 -12.35 36.18
CA GLU A 1061 2.60 -12.70 36.90
C GLU A 1061 1.40 -12.85 35.95
N HIS A 1062 1.30 -12.00 34.93
CA HIS A 1062 0.24 -12.09 33.93
C HIS A 1062 0.37 -13.28 32.97
N THR A 1063 1.59 -13.68 32.62
CA THR A 1063 1.83 -14.82 31.72
C THR A 1063 1.54 -16.19 32.34
N LEU A 1064 1.48 -16.28 33.68
CA LEU A 1064 1.27 -17.54 34.40
C LEU A 1064 -0.22 -17.97 34.54
N VAL A 1065 -1.19 -17.15 34.10
CA VAL A 1065 -2.61 -17.28 34.50
C VAL A 1065 -3.59 -17.76 33.39
N LYS A 1066 -3.17 -18.12 32.16
CA LYS A 1066 -4.12 -18.53 31.07
C LYS A 1066 -3.78 -19.84 30.32
N GLU A 1067 -4.83 -20.62 30.00
CA GLU A 1067 -4.82 -21.91 29.25
C GLU A 1067 -4.52 -21.78 27.73
N HIS A 1068 -4.51 -20.57 27.18
CA HIS A 1068 -4.08 -20.28 25.81
C HIS A 1068 -2.92 -19.29 25.82
N LEU A 1069 -1.71 -19.85 25.80
CA LEU A 1069 -0.44 -19.13 25.76
C LEU A 1069 -0.30 -18.31 24.48
N PRO A 1070 0.09 -17.02 24.55
CA PRO A 1070 1.10 -16.52 23.63
C PRO A 1070 2.38 -17.33 23.89
N ARG A 1071 2.92 -18.04 22.90
CA ARG A 1071 4.19 -18.78 23.08
C ARG A 1071 5.33 -17.80 23.34
N PHE A 1072 5.61 -17.53 24.60
CA PHE A 1072 6.91 -17.03 25.04
C PHE A 1072 7.77 -18.25 25.39
N TYR A 1073 8.93 -18.41 24.75
CA TYR A 1073 9.92 -19.37 25.22
C TYR A 1073 10.50 -18.86 26.54
N THR A 1074 9.97 -19.34 27.67
CA THR A 1074 10.61 -19.22 28.97
C THR A 1074 11.58 -20.39 29.13
N THR A 1075 12.86 -20.16 28.79
CA THR A 1075 13.92 -21.06 29.25
C THR A 1075 14.08 -20.83 30.75
N TYR A 1076 13.81 -21.89 31.53
CA TYR A 1076 13.89 -21.96 33.00
C TYR A 1076 15.00 -21.09 33.61
N VAL A 1077 14.61 -20.04 34.35
CA VAL A 1077 15.44 -19.50 35.43
C VAL A 1077 15.33 -20.49 36.58
N LYS A 1078 16.41 -21.23 36.89
CA LYS A 1078 16.54 -21.83 38.22
C LYS A 1078 16.68 -20.67 39.21
N ILE A 1079 15.72 -20.58 40.13
CA ILE A 1079 15.80 -19.76 41.35
C ILE A 1079 17.05 -20.15 42.14
#